data_AF-A0A938LRY7-F1
#
_entry.id   AF-A0A938LRY7-F1
#
_cell.length_a   1.000
_cell.length_b   1.000
_cell.length_c   1.000
_cell.angle_alpha   90.00
_cell.angle_beta   90.00
_cell.angle_gamma   90.00
#
_symmetry.space_group_name_H-M   'P 1'
#
loop_
_entity.id
_entity.type
_entity.pdbx_description
1 polymer ?
#
loop_
_entity_poly.entity_id
_entity_poly.type
_entity_poly.pdbx_seq_one_letter_code
_entity_poly.pdbx_strand_id
1 'polypeptide(L)'
;MGQIGLMSIQQHNVTLGTAGHIDHGKTALVKLLTGCDTDRLKIEKERGMSIELGFAPCVIADIEVGLVDVPGHENFVKTMVAGASGIDGCIFVVAADDGVMPQTREHMDILTLLGVEHGIVALTKVDAVPPERTEAATQEVRRFLAGTFLQDAPILPISNITGQGFEEFYEALKTLVAGITPKTAEGVFRLPVERAFSAKGYGTIVAGIPASGSIGIGDELVLLPQGTKGRLRSVQVYGRDSTRALAGQCAALNVPQWDPKDVERGNVVTLSDYFAPHQWYLCELKLLDQEKGDLKNGAQVKFHTGTSETPASVYLFGTPPSGESEGLPFGVPPSGGFEGLPAQPAPSSANAEGKAEVGLSDPRKRGTPNAPPKGGTPNSSLKPGGRCLVQIFLDHPVVAGPRDHFILRSLSPVRTLGGGMIVEALERRLKRTHPEILAEIAARAKAVARPREFVEYCVKTADSFAAEEKQISLRSKIPPKELAALLTGLVDDKRILPISGKTYLHVDTAEQVRQHLAGVVREFHHKRPESPGISRELLLTESARGEAPVSRASRPRVPRASGPRFEGETPSTHAGKMPATHAPLRKDVFEASVAQMLSEGKLVERKGFLALPEHREQFNNAEQQLLQYVEALFRKHLFDPPGPQEIADQMRVPPPQVQRALRILTEQKQLVRVDQDLLFHAEAVVLAKERLVAHIQQNGGLESVKFKYLLDTSRKYAIPLLDYFDKIGVTRRVGYTRHLK
;
A
#
# COMPACT_ATOMS: atom_id res chain seq x y z
N MET A 1 -8.13 -45.40 -32.93
CA MET A 1 -6.79 -45.83 -32.46
C MET A 1 -5.78 -44.96 -33.19
N GLY A 2 -5.01 -44.05 -32.58
CA GLY A 2 -4.90 -43.65 -31.19
C GLY A 2 -4.83 -42.13 -31.08
N GLN A 3 -5.38 -41.62 -29.97
CA GLN A 3 -5.20 -40.26 -29.50
C GLN A 3 -3.71 -40.03 -29.24
N ILE A 4 -3.07 -39.15 -30.02
CA ILE A 4 -1.88 -38.47 -29.54
C ILE A 4 -2.42 -37.31 -28.71
N GLY A 5 -2.26 -37.44 -27.39
CA GLY A 5 -2.66 -36.42 -26.43
C GLY A 5 -2.00 -35.09 -26.80
N LEU A 6 -2.82 -34.08 -27.05
CA LEU A 6 -2.45 -32.68 -26.89
C LEU A 6 -2.09 -32.48 -25.41
N MET A 7 -0.84 -32.76 -25.07
CA MET A 7 -0.21 -32.15 -23.91
C MET A 7 -0.39 -30.64 -24.10
N SER A 8 -1.04 -29.98 -23.15
CA SER A 8 -1.12 -28.52 -23.15
C SER A 8 0.28 -27.98 -22.94
N ILE A 9 0.99 -27.71 -24.02
CA ILE A 9 2.23 -26.95 -24.00
C ILE A 9 1.84 -25.61 -23.39
N GLN A 10 2.35 -25.27 -22.20
CA GLN A 10 2.33 -23.90 -21.74
C GLN A 10 3.03 -23.08 -22.83
N GLN A 11 2.27 -22.30 -23.61
CA GLN A 11 2.86 -21.47 -24.66
C GLN A 11 3.83 -20.48 -24.02
N HIS A 12 5.11 -20.78 -24.16
CA HIS A 12 6.21 -19.88 -23.90
C HIS A 12 6.14 -18.82 -25.01
N ASN A 13 5.60 -17.63 -24.72
CA ASN A 13 5.49 -16.55 -25.69
C ASN A 13 6.55 -15.51 -25.36
N VAL A 14 7.43 -15.24 -26.31
CA VAL A 14 8.48 -14.23 -26.17
C VAL A 14 8.28 -13.18 -27.25
N THR A 15 8.38 -11.90 -26.90
CA THR A 15 8.35 -10.81 -27.87
C THR A 15 9.68 -10.09 -27.90
N LEU A 16 10.33 -10.06 -29.07
CA LEU A 16 11.61 -9.39 -29.28
C LEU A 16 11.42 -8.13 -30.14
N GLY A 17 12.02 -7.03 -29.72
CA GLY A 17 12.06 -5.80 -30.52
C GLY A 17 13.37 -5.65 -31.28
N THR A 18 13.33 -5.17 -32.53
CA THR A 18 14.54 -4.66 -33.19
C THR A 18 14.79 -3.22 -32.76
N ALA A 19 16.05 -2.83 -32.55
CA ALA A 19 16.38 -1.45 -32.22
C ALA A 19 17.74 -1.06 -32.79
N GLY A 20 17.88 0.18 -33.25
CA GLY A 20 19.11 0.67 -33.86
C GLY A 20 18.83 1.85 -34.80
N HIS A 21 19.89 2.49 -35.27
CA HIS A 21 19.81 3.63 -36.18
C HIS A 21 19.05 3.29 -37.48
N ILE A 22 18.51 4.31 -38.12
CA ILE A 22 17.97 4.22 -39.48
C ILE A 22 18.98 3.55 -40.44
N ASP A 23 18.48 2.80 -41.42
CA ASP A 23 19.27 2.13 -42.46
C ASP A 23 20.35 1.14 -41.99
N HIS A 24 20.37 0.77 -40.71
CA HIS A 24 21.22 -0.31 -40.19
C HIS A 24 20.66 -1.71 -40.49
N GLY A 25 19.56 -1.84 -41.23
CA GLY A 25 19.05 -3.14 -41.69
C GLY A 25 18.17 -3.91 -40.70
N LYS A 26 17.46 -3.21 -39.79
CA LYS A 26 16.47 -3.81 -38.86
C LYS A 26 15.39 -4.62 -39.60
N THR A 27 14.67 -3.96 -40.51
CA THR A 27 13.60 -4.54 -41.32
C THR A 27 14.10 -5.67 -42.22
N ALA A 28 15.28 -5.50 -42.82
CA ALA A 28 15.92 -6.54 -43.62
C ALA A 28 16.26 -7.79 -42.80
N LEU A 29 16.71 -7.62 -41.56
CA LEU A 29 16.98 -8.73 -40.63
C LEU A 29 15.69 -9.45 -40.21
N VAL A 30 14.61 -8.70 -39.93
CA VAL A 30 13.30 -9.31 -39.63
C VAL A 30 12.79 -10.10 -40.83
N LYS A 31 12.94 -9.58 -42.05
CA LYS A 31 12.58 -10.27 -43.27
C LYS A 31 13.42 -11.54 -43.50
N LEU A 32 14.73 -11.49 -43.22
CA LEU A 32 15.61 -12.67 -43.28
C LEU A 32 15.15 -13.76 -42.31
N LEU A 33 14.78 -13.37 -41.09
CA LEU A 33 14.34 -14.30 -40.03
C LEU A 33 12.95 -14.91 -40.28
N THR A 34 12.03 -14.13 -40.84
CA THR A 34 10.59 -14.47 -40.82
C THR A 34 9.97 -14.63 -42.21
N GLY A 35 10.65 -14.18 -43.25
CA GLY A 35 10.09 -14.00 -44.59
C GLY A 35 9.03 -12.88 -44.67
N CYS A 36 8.68 -12.23 -43.56
CA CYS A 36 7.62 -11.21 -43.52
C CYS A 36 8.15 -9.84 -43.91
N ASP A 37 7.42 -9.13 -44.76
CA ASP A 37 7.67 -7.72 -45.08
C ASP A 37 6.96 -6.82 -44.06
N THR A 38 7.72 -6.18 -43.18
CA THR A 38 7.19 -5.35 -42.09
C THR A 38 6.79 -3.95 -42.53
N ASP A 39 7.40 -3.42 -43.59
CA ASP A 39 7.04 -2.14 -44.19
C ASP A 39 5.74 -2.31 -45.00
N ARG A 40 4.64 -1.78 -44.48
CA ARG A 40 3.30 -1.96 -45.08
C ARG A 40 2.85 -0.73 -45.84
N LEU A 41 3.30 0.45 -45.43
CA LEU A 41 2.91 1.70 -46.06
C LEU A 41 3.67 1.89 -47.37
N LYS A 42 3.00 2.42 -48.38
CA LYS A 42 3.61 2.73 -49.68
C LYS A 42 4.84 3.65 -49.53
N ILE A 43 4.74 4.63 -48.63
CA ILE A 43 5.82 5.58 -48.33
C ILE A 43 7.03 4.94 -47.63
N GLU A 44 6.83 3.90 -46.82
CA GLU A 44 7.94 3.16 -46.18
C GLU A 44 8.76 2.46 -47.26
N LYS A 45 8.08 1.78 -48.19
CA LYS A 45 8.71 1.09 -49.33
C LYS A 45 9.40 2.05 -50.30
N GLU A 46 8.79 3.20 -50.58
CA GLU A 46 9.36 4.20 -51.48
C GLU A 46 10.58 4.92 -50.87
N ARG A 47 10.62 5.09 -49.54
CA ARG A 47 11.68 5.83 -48.85
C ARG A 47 12.71 4.96 -48.14
N GLY A 48 12.50 3.64 -48.07
CA GLY A 48 13.38 2.71 -47.37
C GLY A 48 13.44 2.91 -45.85
N MET A 49 12.40 3.51 -45.25
CA MET A 49 12.38 3.84 -43.82
C MET A 49 11.07 3.37 -43.18
N SER A 50 11.16 2.58 -42.11
CA SER A 50 9.99 2.19 -41.30
C SER A 50 9.45 3.38 -40.50
N ILE A 51 8.14 3.55 -40.52
CA ILE A 51 7.40 4.65 -39.88
C ILE A 51 6.47 4.10 -38.78
N GLU A 52 5.75 3.02 -39.08
CA GLU A 52 4.91 2.28 -38.15
C GLU A 52 5.64 1.08 -37.55
N LEU A 53 5.04 0.43 -36.55
CA LEU A 53 5.59 -0.80 -35.99
C LEU A 53 5.24 -1.97 -36.93
N GLY A 54 6.27 -2.74 -37.26
CA GLY A 54 6.11 -3.99 -37.97
C GLY A 54 5.91 -5.15 -37.01
N PHE A 55 4.95 -6.04 -37.28
CA PHE A 55 4.81 -7.29 -36.53
C PHE A 55 5.05 -8.48 -37.44
N ALA A 56 6.00 -9.32 -37.05
CA ALA A 56 6.35 -10.54 -37.76
C ALA A 56 6.38 -11.71 -36.76
N PRO A 57 5.44 -12.65 -36.85
CA PRO A 57 5.48 -13.85 -36.03
C PRO A 57 6.52 -14.83 -36.58
N CYS A 58 7.24 -15.50 -35.70
CA CYS A 58 8.17 -16.57 -36.06
C CYS A 58 8.20 -17.67 -35.00
N VAL A 59 8.86 -18.77 -35.35
CA VAL A 59 9.13 -19.87 -34.42
C VAL A 59 10.65 -20.01 -34.30
N ILE A 60 11.15 -19.97 -33.07
CA ILE A 60 12.57 -20.09 -32.75
C ILE A 60 12.71 -21.19 -31.71
N ALA A 61 13.38 -22.30 -32.04
CA ALA A 61 13.51 -23.47 -31.16
C ALA A 61 12.16 -23.96 -30.57
N ASP A 62 11.14 -24.10 -31.43
CA ASP A 62 9.77 -24.52 -31.06
C ASP A 62 9.00 -23.56 -30.13
N ILE A 63 9.55 -22.36 -29.90
CA ILE A 63 8.92 -21.28 -29.12
C ILE A 63 8.30 -20.28 -30.10
N GLU A 64 7.04 -19.89 -29.86
CA GLU A 64 6.40 -18.83 -30.64
C GLU A 64 6.96 -17.46 -30.21
N VAL A 65 7.56 -16.76 -31.17
CA VAL A 65 8.21 -15.47 -30.94
C VAL A 65 7.55 -14.39 -31.78
N GLY A 66 7.16 -13.30 -31.13
CA GLY A 66 6.73 -12.08 -31.79
C GLY A 66 7.90 -11.16 -32.06
N LEU A 67 8.24 -10.89 -33.33
CA LEU A 67 9.18 -9.83 -33.65
C LEU A 67 8.43 -8.51 -33.87
N VAL A 68 8.90 -7.47 -33.18
CA VAL A 68 8.45 -6.09 -33.33
C VAL A 68 9.54 -5.30 -34.03
N ASP A 69 9.29 -4.90 -35.26
CA ASP A 69 10.20 -4.04 -36.01
C ASP A 69 9.94 -2.58 -35.63
N VAL A 70 10.94 -1.95 -35.02
CA VAL A 70 10.79 -0.62 -34.43
C VAL A 70 11.47 0.44 -35.29
N PRO A 71 10.81 1.58 -35.59
CA PRO A 71 11.41 2.61 -36.42
C PRO A 71 12.66 3.21 -35.77
N GLY A 72 13.69 3.47 -36.59
CA GLY A 72 14.99 4.00 -36.13
C GLY A 72 15.07 5.52 -36.05
N HIS A 73 14.16 6.25 -36.71
CA HIS A 73 14.30 7.69 -36.90
C HIS A 73 13.89 8.48 -35.64
N GLU A 74 14.62 9.56 -35.32
CA GLU A 74 14.34 10.49 -34.20
C GLU A 74 12.89 11.01 -34.12
N ASN A 75 12.23 11.21 -35.27
CA ASN A 75 10.85 11.70 -35.36
C ASN A 75 9.81 10.63 -34.98
N PHE A 76 10.21 9.36 -34.95
CA PHE A 76 9.34 8.21 -34.66
C PHE A 76 9.66 7.55 -33.33
N VAL A 77 10.43 8.20 -32.45
CA VAL A 77 10.72 7.69 -31.10
C VAL A 77 9.44 7.43 -30.29
N LYS A 78 8.36 8.18 -30.49
CA LYS A 78 7.07 7.84 -29.85
C LYS A 78 6.58 6.45 -30.25
N THR A 79 6.73 6.08 -31.53
CA THR A 79 6.44 4.75 -32.09
C THR A 79 7.41 3.73 -31.54
N MET A 80 8.68 4.12 -31.38
CA MET A 80 9.67 3.28 -30.72
C MET A 80 9.29 2.91 -29.29
N VAL A 81 8.97 3.90 -28.45
CA VAL A 81 8.57 3.69 -27.05
C VAL A 81 7.34 2.79 -26.96
N ALA A 82 6.37 2.97 -27.86
CA ALA A 82 5.17 2.13 -27.89
C ALA A 82 5.47 0.66 -28.18
N GLY A 83 6.33 0.38 -29.17
CA GLY A 83 6.73 -0.99 -29.51
C GLY A 83 7.60 -1.61 -28.43
N ALA A 84 8.56 -0.84 -27.90
CA ALA A 84 9.51 -1.30 -26.88
C ALA A 84 8.88 -1.52 -25.49
N SER A 85 7.76 -0.88 -25.16
CA SER A 85 7.08 -1.07 -23.87
C SER A 85 6.59 -2.51 -23.65
N GLY A 86 6.37 -3.26 -24.74
CA GLY A 86 5.81 -4.62 -24.71
C GLY A 86 6.84 -5.74 -24.82
N ILE A 87 8.10 -5.46 -25.14
CA ILE A 87 9.10 -6.50 -25.49
C ILE A 87 9.72 -7.13 -24.24
N ASP A 88 10.19 -8.37 -24.39
CA ASP A 88 10.89 -9.16 -23.36
C ASP A 88 12.41 -9.15 -23.59
N GLY A 89 12.84 -8.91 -24.82
CA GLY A 89 14.24 -8.73 -25.18
C GLY A 89 14.40 -7.95 -26.47
N CYS A 90 15.64 -7.65 -26.85
CA CYS A 90 15.92 -6.94 -28.09
C CYS A 90 16.97 -7.59 -28.98
N ILE A 91 16.82 -7.39 -30.29
CA ILE A 91 17.87 -7.57 -31.28
C ILE A 91 18.39 -6.17 -31.60
N PHE A 92 19.55 -5.85 -31.06
CA PHE A 92 20.15 -4.54 -31.19
C PHE A 92 21.02 -4.49 -32.45
N VAL A 93 20.65 -3.65 -33.42
CA VAL A 93 21.17 -3.67 -34.78
C VAL A 93 22.12 -2.49 -35.01
N VAL A 94 23.37 -2.80 -35.34
CA VAL A 94 24.40 -1.82 -35.68
C VAL A 94 25.00 -2.21 -37.02
N ALA A 95 25.15 -1.28 -37.96
CA ALA A 95 25.78 -1.60 -39.24
C ALA A 95 27.31 -1.45 -39.14
N ALA A 96 28.04 -2.36 -39.78
CA ALA A 96 29.50 -2.41 -39.73
C ALA A 96 30.18 -1.27 -40.51
N ASP A 97 29.50 -0.69 -41.51
CA ASP A 97 29.95 0.49 -42.25
C ASP A 97 29.90 1.74 -41.37
N ASP A 98 28.78 1.95 -40.69
CA ASP A 98 28.49 3.16 -39.91
C ASP A 98 29.03 3.10 -38.46
N GLY A 99 28.86 1.98 -37.77
CA GLY A 99 29.17 1.89 -36.34
C GLY A 99 28.13 2.57 -35.44
N VAL A 100 28.55 3.11 -34.28
CA VAL A 100 27.62 3.60 -33.25
C VAL A 100 27.15 5.03 -33.55
N MET A 101 25.92 5.14 -34.05
CA MET A 101 25.26 6.42 -34.36
C MET A 101 24.45 7.03 -33.19
N PRO A 102 24.09 8.33 -33.23
CA PRO A 102 23.31 8.98 -32.17
C PRO A 102 21.98 8.27 -31.81
N GLN A 103 21.22 7.79 -32.81
CA GLN A 103 19.98 7.03 -32.54
C GLN A 103 20.27 5.67 -31.91
N THR A 104 21.43 5.06 -32.19
CA THR A 104 21.88 3.84 -31.49
C THR A 104 21.98 4.12 -29.98
N ARG A 105 22.56 5.25 -29.58
CA ARG A 105 22.65 5.66 -28.17
C ARG A 105 21.27 5.92 -27.57
N GLU A 106 20.43 6.71 -28.26
CA GLU A 106 19.07 7.01 -27.79
C GLU A 106 18.22 5.75 -27.63
N HIS A 107 18.34 4.79 -28.55
CA HIS A 107 17.62 3.53 -28.45
C HIS A 107 18.08 2.69 -27.27
N MET A 108 19.38 2.62 -27.00
CA MET A 108 19.92 1.96 -25.81
C MET A 108 19.40 2.60 -24.52
N ASP A 109 19.37 3.93 -24.46
CA ASP A 109 18.83 4.67 -23.32
C ASP A 109 17.35 4.35 -23.09
N ILE A 110 16.54 4.38 -24.15
CA ILE A 110 15.11 4.09 -24.08
C ILE A 110 14.86 2.65 -23.63
N LEU A 111 15.55 1.67 -24.22
CA LEU A 111 15.42 0.26 -23.83
C LEU A 111 15.79 0.06 -22.35
N THR A 112 16.87 0.70 -21.89
CA THR A 112 17.28 0.67 -20.49
C THR A 112 16.23 1.28 -19.57
N LEU A 113 15.67 2.43 -19.93
CA LEU A 113 14.64 3.12 -19.13
C LEU A 113 13.30 2.37 -19.11
N LEU A 114 12.99 1.63 -20.17
CA LEU A 114 11.82 0.75 -20.26
C LEU A 114 12.01 -0.61 -19.56
N GLY A 115 13.19 -0.88 -18.99
CA GLY A 115 13.46 -2.09 -18.22
C GLY A 115 13.70 -3.34 -19.07
N VAL A 116 14.22 -3.19 -20.30
CA VAL A 116 14.64 -4.34 -21.10
C VAL A 116 15.95 -4.89 -20.55
N GLU A 117 15.99 -6.19 -20.26
CA GLU A 117 17.13 -6.84 -19.59
C GLU A 117 17.87 -7.85 -20.47
N HIS A 118 17.25 -8.28 -21.58
CA HIS A 118 17.77 -9.34 -22.42
C HIS A 118 17.97 -8.87 -23.86
N GLY A 119 19.03 -9.34 -24.52
CA GLY A 119 19.21 -9.11 -25.95
C GLY A 119 20.51 -9.63 -26.52
N ILE A 120 20.63 -9.52 -27.84
CA ILE A 120 21.83 -9.82 -28.62
C ILE A 120 22.12 -8.66 -29.57
N VAL A 121 23.35 -8.57 -30.07
CA VAL A 121 23.74 -7.53 -31.03
C VAL A 121 23.96 -8.12 -32.41
N ALA A 122 23.21 -7.65 -33.40
CA ALA A 122 23.43 -7.96 -34.81
C ALA A 122 24.29 -6.87 -35.45
N LEU A 123 25.53 -7.20 -35.80
CA LEU A 123 26.43 -6.32 -36.54
C LEU A 123 26.23 -6.55 -38.04
N THR A 124 25.36 -5.77 -38.66
CA THR A 124 24.87 -5.96 -40.03
C THR A 124 25.81 -5.38 -41.10
N LYS A 125 25.53 -5.66 -42.37
CA LYS A 125 26.25 -5.13 -43.56
C LYS A 125 27.75 -5.49 -43.61
N VAL A 126 28.12 -6.63 -43.06
CA VAL A 126 29.51 -7.11 -43.12
C VAL A 126 29.99 -7.40 -44.54
N ASP A 127 29.07 -7.61 -45.48
CA ASP A 127 29.35 -7.77 -46.91
C ASP A 127 29.80 -6.47 -47.60
N ALA A 128 29.47 -5.31 -47.03
CA ALA A 128 29.78 -4.00 -47.60
C ALA A 128 31.14 -3.45 -47.15
N VAL A 129 31.84 -4.14 -46.24
CA VAL A 129 33.06 -3.66 -45.61
C VAL A 129 34.16 -4.74 -45.57
N PRO A 130 35.45 -4.37 -45.54
CA PRO A 130 36.52 -5.34 -45.36
C PRO A 130 36.52 -5.94 -43.94
N PRO A 131 37.07 -7.15 -43.73
CA PRO A 131 37.09 -7.82 -42.41
C PRO A 131 37.68 -6.97 -41.27
N GLU A 132 38.73 -6.20 -41.56
CA GLU A 132 39.37 -5.27 -40.62
C GLU A 132 38.37 -4.22 -40.07
N ARG A 133 37.45 -3.75 -40.91
CA ARG A 133 36.40 -2.80 -40.50
C ARG A 133 35.37 -3.48 -39.61
N THR A 134 35.01 -4.73 -39.89
CA THR A 134 34.09 -5.52 -39.05
C THR A 134 34.67 -5.74 -37.65
N GLU A 135 35.96 -6.07 -37.54
CA GLU A 135 36.66 -6.20 -36.25
C GLU A 135 36.68 -4.87 -35.48
N ALA A 136 37.03 -3.77 -36.17
CA ALA A 136 37.02 -2.44 -35.57
C ALA A 136 35.61 -2.04 -35.07
N ALA A 137 34.58 -2.28 -35.87
CA ALA A 137 33.18 -2.02 -35.50
C ALA A 137 32.76 -2.87 -34.28
N THR A 138 33.18 -4.13 -34.23
CA THR A 138 32.89 -5.03 -33.09
C THR A 138 33.48 -4.48 -31.79
N GLN A 139 34.74 -4.01 -31.82
CA GLN A 139 35.36 -3.40 -30.65
C GLN A 139 34.70 -2.07 -30.26
N GLU A 140 34.33 -1.25 -31.23
CA GLU A 140 33.60 0.01 -31.01
C GLU A 140 32.28 -0.25 -30.29
N VAL A 141 31.50 -1.22 -30.78
CA VAL A 141 30.24 -1.65 -30.18
C VAL A 141 30.47 -2.19 -28.77
N ARG A 142 31.45 -3.09 -28.55
CA ARG A 142 31.74 -3.63 -27.20
C ARG A 142 32.04 -2.51 -26.19
N ARG A 143 32.82 -1.49 -26.58
CA ARG A 143 33.09 -0.33 -25.72
C ARG A 143 31.84 0.49 -25.44
N PHE A 144 30.97 0.67 -26.44
CA PHE A 144 29.71 1.37 -26.27
C PHE A 144 28.74 0.66 -25.32
N LEU A 145 28.69 -0.67 -25.36
CA LEU A 145 27.80 -1.47 -24.51
C LEU A 145 28.26 -1.57 -23.05
N ALA A 146 29.49 -1.18 -22.73
CA ALA A 146 30.01 -1.25 -21.37
C ALA A 146 29.13 -0.47 -20.38
N GLY A 147 28.69 -1.14 -19.30
CA GLY A 147 27.78 -0.55 -18.31
C GLY A 147 26.30 -0.52 -18.70
N THR A 148 25.93 -1.09 -19.85
CA THR A 148 24.53 -1.30 -20.27
C THR A 148 24.08 -2.74 -19.96
N PHE A 149 22.78 -3.03 -20.09
CA PHE A 149 22.29 -4.41 -19.94
C PHE A 149 22.81 -5.38 -21.01
N LEU A 150 23.36 -4.87 -22.13
CA LEU A 150 23.99 -5.65 -23.18
C LEU A 150 25.52 -5.73 -23.04
N GLN A 151 26.09 -5.33 -21.90
CA GLN A 151 27.55 -5.29 -21.70
C GLN A 151 28.25 -6.64 -21.92
N ASP A 152 27.54 -7.76 -21.73
CA ASP A 152 28.02 -9.14 -21.89
C ASP A 152 27.35 -9.85 -23.07
N ALA A 153 26.45 -9.17 -23.79
CA ALA A 153 25.74 -9.75 -24.92
C ALA A 153 26.72 -10.15 -26.04
N PRO A 154 26.42 -11.22 -26.79
CA PRO A 154 27.20 -11.59 -27.96
C PRO A 154 26.98 -10.56 -29.08
N ILE A 155 28.06 -10.26 -29.82
CA ILE A 155 28.05 -9.37 -31.00
C ILE A 155 28.26 -10.27 -32.22
N LEU A 156 27.25 -10.33 -33.09
CA LEU A 156 27.12 -11.32 -34.15
C LEU A 156 27.24 -10.61 -35.52
N PRO A 157 28.38 -10.71 -36.20
CA PRO A 157 28.55 -10.19 -37.56
C PRO A 157 27.64 -10.94 -38.54
N ILE A 158 26.81 -10.22 -39.30
CA ILE A 158 25.83 -10.81 -40.22
C ILE A 158 25.64 -9.97 -41.49
N SER A 159 25.41 -10.65 -42.63
CA SER A 159 24.91 -10.01 -43.84
C SER A 159 23.48 -10.43 -44.12
N ASN A 160 22.58 -9.44 -44.20
CA ASN A 160 21.20 -9.67 -44.59
C ASN A 160 21.04 -10.03 -46.09
N ILE A 161 22.09 -9.82 -46.89
CA ILE A 161 22.09 -10.04 -48.33
C ILE A 161 22.70 -11.39 -48.68
N THR A 162 23.90 -11.67 -48.17
CA THR A 162 24.63 -12.90 -48.50
C THR A 162 24.27 -14.07 -47.58
N GLY A 163 23.66 -13.80 -46.42
CA GLY A 163 23.40 -14.80 -45.38
C GLY A 163 24.62 -15.17 -44.54
N GLN A 164 25.78 -14.53 -44.78
CA GLN A 164 26.98 -14.72 -43.97
C GLN A 164 26.67 -14.47 -42.48
N GLY A 165 27.12 -15.39 -41.61
CA GLY A 165 26.96 -15.28 -40.15
C GLY A 165 25.57 -15.63 -39.62
N PHE A 166 24.62 -16.02 -40.48
CA PHE A 166 23.24 -16.31 -40.06
C PHE A 166 23.13 -17.48 -39.07
N GLU A 167 23.86 -18.58 -39.28
CA GLU A 167 23.82 -19.75 -38.40
C GLU A 167 24.24 -19.39 -36.96
N GLU A 168 25.39 -18.74 -36.79
CA GLU A 168 25.89 -18.29 -35.48
C GLU A 168 24.92 -17.30 -34.81
N PHE A 169 24.36 -16.38 -35.59
CA PHE A 169 23.33 -15.45 -35.12
C PHE A 169 22.07 -16.19 -34.66
N TYR A 170 21.60 -17.18 -35.42
CA TYR A 170 20.41 -17.95 -35.09
C TYR A 170 20.62 -18.83 -33.85
N GLU A 171 21.79 -19.43 -33.66
CA GLU A 171 22.14 -20.15 -32.42
C GLU A 171 22.13 -19.25 -31.18
N ALA A 172 22.72 -18.05 -31.29
CA ALA A 172 22.69 -17.06 -30.22
C ALA A 172 21.25 -16.60 -29.92
N LEU A 173 20.43 -16.43 -30.96
CA LEU A 173 19.02 -16.06 -30.83
C LEU A 173 18.20 -17.17 -30.14
N LYS A 174 18.44 -18.44 -30.45
CA LYS A 174 17.82 -19.57 -29.72
C LYS A 174 18.19 -19.56 -28.24
N THR A 175 19.47 -19.31 -27.93
CA THR A 175 19.95 -19.21 -26.55
C THR A 175 19.30 -18.05 -25.80
N LEU A 176 19.18 -16.89 -26.45
CA LEU A 176 18.47 -15.73 -25.90
C LEU A 176 17.01 -16.07 -25.59
N VAL A 177 16.28 -16.61 -26.56
CA VAL A 177 14.84 -16.91 -26.41
C VAL A 177 14.61 -17.93 -25.31
N ALA A 178 15.44 -18.99 -25.22
CA ALA A 178 15.34 -20.00 -24.17
C ALA A 178 15.70 -19.47 -22.78
N GLY A 179 16.51 -18.43 -22.69
CA GLY A 179 16.91 -17.79 -21.42
C GLY A 179 15.91 -16.76 -20.90
N ILE A 180 14.98 -16.30 -21.73
CA ILE A 180 13.96 -15.32 -21.33
C ILE A 180 12.88 -16.03 -20.53
N THR A 181 12.60 -15.54 -19.32
CA THR A 181 11.38 -15.94 -18.60
C THR A 181 10.22 -15.10 -19.14
N PRO A 182 9.17 -15.69 -19.75
CA PRO A 182 8.07 -14.94 -20.32
C PRO A 182 7.37 -14.11 -19.27
N LYS A 183 6.83 -12.96 -19.69
CA LYS A 183 5.93 -12.17 -18.86
C LYS A 183 4.77 -13.04 -18.38
N THR A 184 4.52 -13.02 -17.08
CA THR A 184 3.36 -13.67 -16.49
C THR A 184 2.09 -13.02 -17.03
N ALA A 185 1.09 -13.81 -17.43
CA ALA A 185 -0.26 -13.32 -17.76
C ALA A 185 -1.08 -12.95 -16.49
N GLU A 186 -0.39 -12.71 -15.38
CA GLU A 186 -0.91 -12.24 -14.10
C GLU A 186 -1.28 -10.75 -14.16
N GLY A 187 -2.03 -10.28 -13.17
CA GLY A 187 -2.56 -8.91 -13.19
C GLY A 187 -3.80 -8.72 -14.06
N VAL A 188 -4.29 -7.48 -14.09
CA VAL A 188 -5.49 -7.08 -14.85
C VAL A 188 -5.14 -6.92 -16.33
N PHE A 189 -6.01 -7.43 -17.21
CA PHE A 189 -5.80 -7.30 -18.66
C PHE A 189 -5.74 -5.83 -19.08
N ARG A 190 -4.70 -5.47 -19.83
CA ARG A 190 -4.56 -4.13 -20.37
C ARG A 190 -3.75 -4.13 -21.66
N LEU A 191 -4.34 -3.55 -22.71
CA LEU A 191 -3.75 -3.39 -24.03
C LEU A 191 -3.71 -1.90 -24.38
N PRO A 192 -2.52 -1.27 -24.35
CA PRO A 192 -2.31 0.02 -25.00
C PRO A 192 -2.63 -0.12 -26.48
N VAL A 193 -3.57 0.70 -26.96
CA VAL A 193 -3.99 0.67 -28.36
C VAL A 193 -2.88 1.27 -29.20
N GLU A 194 -2.43 0.49 -30.16
CA GLU A 194 -1.45 0.93 -31.13
C GLU A 194 -2.12 1.38 -32.42
N ARG A 195 -3.07 0.59 -32.90
CA ARG A 195 -3.89 0.90 -34.08
C ARG A 195 -5.27 0.28 -33.97
N ALA A 196 -6.23 0.89 -34.65
CA ALA A 196 -7.55 0.33 -34.85
C ALA A 196 -7.97 0.45 -36.31
N PHE A 197 -8.74 -0.53 -36.78
CA PHE A 197 -9.23 -0.56 -38.15
C PHE A 197 -10.50 -1.40 -38.22
N SER A 198 -11.30 -1.18 -39.27
CA SER A 198 -12.47 -2.02 -39.54
C SER A 198 -12.13 -3.08 -40.59
N ALA A 199 -12.55 -4.32 -40.35
CA ALA A 199 -12.44 -5.39 -41.32
C ALA A 199 -13.85 -5.87 -41.74
N LYS A 200 -14.04 -6.06 -43.05
CA LYS A 200 -15.32 -6.44 -43.64
C LYS A 200 -15.84 -7.74 -43.01
N GLY A 201 -17.02 -7.68 -42.41
CA GLY A 201 -17.67 -8.82 -41.74
C GLY A 201 -17.28 -9.03 -40.27
N TYR A 202 -16.21 -8.39 -39.79
CA TYR A 202 -15.74 -8.50 -38.41
C TYR A 202 -16.17 -7.32 -37.54
N GLY A 203 -16.17 -6.10 -38.12
CA GLY A 203 -16.37 -4.86 -37.37
C GLY A 203 -15.03 -4.25 -36.96
N THR A 204 -15.02 -3.57 -35.82
CA THR A 204 -13.83 -2.89 -35.28
C THR A 204 -12.84 -3.86 -34.69
N ILE A 205 -11.61 -3.79 -35.18
CA ILE A 205 -10.47 -4.55 -34.69
C ILE A 205 -9.48 -3.56 -34.08
N VAL A 206 -9.08 -3.84 -32.84
CA VAL A 206 -8.08 -3.08 -32.09
C VAL A 206 -6.84 -3.94 -31.92
N ALA A 207 -5.67 -3.43 -32.30
CA ALA A 207 -4.42 -4.16 -32.26
C ALA A 207 -3.39 -3.48 -31.35
N GLY A 208 -2.56 -4.31 -30.71
CA GLY A 208 -1.43 -3.91 -29.86
C GLY A 208 -0.85 -5.10 -29.10
N ILE A 209 0.13 -4.83 -28.24
CA ILE A 209 0.72 -5.83 -27.33
C ILE A 209 0.13 -5.61 -25.93
N PRO A 210 -0.60 -6.58 -25.34
CA PRO A 210 -1.08 -6.43 -23.98
C PRO A 210 0.10 -6.33 -22.99
N ALA A 211 0.07 -5.32 -22.13
CA ALA A 211 1.09 -5.07 -21.13
C ALA A 211 0.95 -5.98 -19.90
N SER A 212 -0.27 -6.45 -19.62
CA SER A 212 -0.57 -7.27 -18.44
C SER A 212 -1.85 -8.09 -18.64
N GLY A 213 -2.01 -9.13 -17.82
CA GLY A 213 -3.22 -9.97 -17.74
C GLY A 213 -3.51 -10.83 -18.96
N SER A 214 -4.73 -11.34 -19.02
CA SER A 214 -5.26 -12.07 -20.17
C SER A 214 -6.73 -11.79 -20.40
N ILE A 215 -7.18 -11.94 -21.65
CA ILE A 215 -8.56 -11.74 -22.07
C ILE A 215 -9.03 -12.94 -22.90
N GLY A 216 -10.28 -13.36 -22.72
CA GLY A 216 -10.94 -14.40 -23.49
C GLY A 216 -12.15 -13.90 -24.27
N ILE A 217 -12.53 -14.64 -25.30
CA ILE A 217 -13.76 -14.36 -26.05
C ILE A 217 -14.96 -14.31 -25.10
N GLY A 218 -15.80 -13.29 -25.25
CA GLY A 218 -16.98 -13.04 -24.41
C GLY A 218 -16.74 -12.09 -23.23
N ASP A 219 -15.48 -11.81 -22.88
CA ASP A 219 -15.16 -10.88 -21.80
C ASP A 219 -15.63 -9.45 -22.13
N GLU A 220 -16.05 -8.72 -21.10
CA GLU A 220 -16.42 -7.31 -21.19
C GLU A 220 -15.20 -6.42 -21.06
N LEU A 221 -15.08 -5.50 -22.01
CA LEU A 221 -13.96 -4.57 -22.16
C LEU A 221 -14.46 -3.14 -22.05
N VAL A 222 -13.56 -2.25 -21.65
CA VAL A 222 -13.75 -0.81 -21.72
C VAL A 222 -12.59 -0.17 -22.48
N LEU A 223 -12.92 0.73 -23.40
CA LEU A 223 -11.98 1.62 -24.07
C LEU A 223 -11.84 2.89 -23.23
N LEU A 224 -10.63 3.21 -22.81
CA LEU A 224 -10.31 4.42 -22.06
C LEU A 224 -9.44 5.36 -22.91
N PRO A 225 -9.57 6.69 -22.75
CA PRO A 225 -10.28 7.40 -21.68
C PRO A 225 -11.81 7.55 -21.85
N GLN A 226 -12.37 7.19 -23.00
CA GLN A 226 -13.78 7.44 -23.37
C GLN A 226 -14.79 6.73 -22.46
N GLY A 227 -14.42 5.59 -21.87
CA GLY A 227 -15.32 4.76 -21.06
C GLY A 227 -16.28 3.91 -21.90
N THR A 228 -16.01 3.76 -23.21
CA THR A 228 -16.88 3.01 -24.12
C THR A 228 -16.78 1.52 -23.82
N LYS A 229 -17.90 0.92 -23.41
CA LYS A 229 -17.98 -0.52 -23.14
C LYS A 229 -18.10 -1.32 -24.43
N GLY A 230 -17.55 -2.53 -24.43
CA GLY A 230 -17.62 -3.46 -25.54
C GLY A 230 -17.52 -4.90 -25.05
N ARG A 231 -17.75 -5.85 -25.95
CA ARG A 231 -17.56 -7.28 -25.65
C ARG A 231 -16.72 -7.93 -26.72
N LEU A 232 -15.71 -8.67 -26.29
CA LEU A 232 -14.77 -9.34 -27.18
C LEU A 232 -15.47 -10.45 -27.95
N ARG A 233 -15.49 -10.35 -29.28
CA ARG A 233 -16.16 -11.33 -30.17
C ARG A 233 -15.21 -12.39 -30.69
N SER A 234 -14.00 -11.98 -31.09
CA SER A 234 -12.96 -12.88 -31.59
C SER A 234 -11.59 -12.28 -31.29
N VAL A 235 -10.58 -13.13 -31.17
CA VAL A 235 -9.19 -12.75 -30.93
C VAL A 235 -8.32 -13.38 -32.00
N GLN A 236 -7.36 -12.60 -32.49
CA GLN A 236 -6.23 -13.13 -33.21
C GLN A 236 -4.94 -12.83 -32.45
N VAL A 237 -4.06 -13.81 -32.36
CA VAL A 237 -2.71 -13.67 -31.81
C VAL A 237 -1.76 -14.03 -32.93
N TYR A 238 -0.80 -13.15 -33.22
CA TYR A 238 0.19 -13.37 -34.30
C TYR A 238 -0.46 -13.66 -35.67
N GLY A 239 -1.63 -13.05 -35.93
CA GLY A 239 -2.40 -13.24 -37.16
C GLY A 239 -3.16 -14.56 -37.27
N ARG A 240 -3.15 -15.41 -36.23
CA ARG A 240 -3.90 -16.67 -36.15
C ARG A 240 -5.07 -16.52 -35.20
N ASP A 241 -6.18 -17.21 -35.49
CA ASP A 241 -7.33 -17.23 -34.59
C ASP A 241 -6.95 -17.87 -33.25
N SER A 242 -7.40 -17.26 -32.16
CA SER A 242 -7.17 -17.72 -30.80
C SER A 242 -8.42 -17.53 -29.94
N THR A 243 -8.55 -18.34 -28.88
CA THR A 243 -9.62 -18.19 -27.89
C THR A 243 -9.27 -17.14 -26.82
N ARG A 244 -7.99 -16.80 -26.67
CA ARG A 244 -7.48 -15.87 -25.65
C ARG A 244 -6.29 -15.05 -26.17
N ALA A 245 -6.10 -13.86 -25.62
CA ALA A 245 -4.86 -13.10 -25.74
C ALA A 245 -4.23 -12.92 -24.35
N LEU A 246 -2.90 -13.03 -24.30
CA LEU A 246 -2.08 -12.92 -23.10
C LEU A 246 -1.15 -11.71 -23.17
N ALA A 247 -0.70 -11.24 -22.01
CA ALA A 247 0.40 -10.28 -21.91
C ALA A 247 1.61 -10.73 -22.76
N GLY A 248 2.25 -9.77 -23.41
CA GLY A 248 3.40 -10.00 -24.28
C GLY A 248 3.06 -10.46 -25.70
N GLN A 249 1.83 -10.89 -26.01
CA GLN A 249 1.47 -11.34 -27.36
C GLN A 249 1.09 -10.18 -28.30
N CYS A 250 1.37 -10.30 -29.59
CA CYS A 250 0.77 -9.38 -30.57
C CYS A 250 -0.70 -9.76 -30.80
N ALA A 251 -1.62 -8.99 -30.22
CA ALA A 251 -3.04 -9.30 -30.19
C ALA A 251 -3.85 -8.35 -31.08
N ALA A 252 -4.85 -8.91 -31.76
CA ALA A 252 -5.91 -8.19 -32.44
C ALA A 252 -7.26 -8.61 -31.86
N LEU A 253 -7.96 -7.65 -31.27
CA LEU A 253 -9.21 -7.84 -30.54
C LEU A 253 -10.37 -7.32 -31.39
N ASN A 254 -11.33 -8.17 -31.72
CA ASN A 254 -12.54 -7.77 -32.41
C ASN A 254 -13.62 -7.35 -31.41
N VAL A 255 -14.00 -6.08 -31.44
CA VAL A 255 -15.01 -5.46 -30.59
C VAL A 255 -16.01 -4.70 -31.46
N PRO A 256 -17.02 -5.38 -32.04
CA PRO A 256 -17.88 -4.81 -33.08
C PRO A 256 -18.72 -3.60 -32.62
N GLN A 257 -18.90 -3.42 -31.31
CA GLN A 257 -19.71 -2.33 -30.74
C GLN A 257 -19.02 -0.97 -30.82
N TRP A 258 -17.71 -0.93 -31.06
CA TRP A 258 -16.95 0.33 -31.12
C TRP A 258 -16.94 0.88 -32.55
N ASP A 259 -16.96 2.21 -32.70
CA ASP A 259 -16.62 2.86 -33.97
C ASP A 259 -15.10 2.92 -34.09
N PRO A 260 -14.48 2.44 -35.19
CA PRO A 260 -13.03 2.49 -35.34
C PRO A 260 -12.47 3.92 -35.34
N LYS A 261 -13.28 4.94 -35.65
CA LYS A 261 -12.87 6.35 -35.63
C LYS A 261 -12.71 6.91 -34.22
N ASP A 262 -13.40 6.31 -33.24
CA ASP A 262 -13.32 6.72 -31.84
C ASP A 262 -12.16 6.02 -31.11
N VAL A 263 -11.48 5.09 -31.78
CA VAL A 263 -10.36 4.31 -31.24
C VAL A 263 -9.06 4.84 -31.82
N GLU A 264 -8.30 5.54 -30.99
CA GLU A 264 -7.04 6.16 -31.39
C GLU A 264 -5.84 5.56 -30.64
N ARG A 265 -4.66 5.73 -31.24
CA ARG A 265 -3.42 5.40 -30.56
C ARG A 265 -3.27 6.23 -29.28
N GLY A 266 -2.85 5.58 -28.19
CA GLY A 266 -2.81 6.17 -26.86
C GLY A 266 -4.07 5.94 -26.03
N ASN A 267 -5.13 5.39 -26.63
CA ASN A 267 -6.22 4.77 -25.87
C ASN A 267 -5.74 3.46 -25.24
N VAL A 268 -6.49 2.97 -24.25
CA VAL A 268 -6.19 1.72 -23.56
C VAL A 268 -7.45 0.86 -23.47
N VAL A 269 -7.34 -0.39 -23.87
CA VAL A 269 -8.37 -1.42 -23.69
C VAL A 269 -8.09 -2.20 -22.43
N THR A 270 -9.07 -2.33 -21.54
CA THR A 270 -8.89 -3.05 -20.26
C THR A 270 -10.21 -3.60 -19.74
N LEU A 271 -10.16 -4.35 -18.63
CA LEU A 271 -11.34 -4.78 -17.89
C LEU A 271 -11.98 -3.59 -17.16
N SER A 272 -13.30 -3.62 -17.03
CA SER A 272 -14.05 -2.57 -16.33
C SER A 272 -13.61 -2.40 -14.86
N ASP A 273 -13.79 -1.20 -14.33
CA ASP A 273 -13.56 -0.80 -12.92
C ASP A 273 -12.11 -0.73 -12.42
N TYR A 274 -11.16 -1.42 -13.08
CA TYR A 274 -9.77 -1.47 -12.61
C TYR A 274 -8.97 -0.22 -12.92
N PHE A 275 -9.19 0.44 -14.06
CA PHE A 275 -8.40 1.60 -14.47
C PHE A 275 -9.29 2.80 -14.75
N ALA A 276 -8.72 3.98 -14.53
CA ALA A 276 -9.30 5.27 -14.87
C ALA A 276 -8.20 6.16 -15.46
N PRO A 277 -8.56 7.15 -16.29
CA PRO A 277 -7.60 8.12 -16.77
C PRO A 277 -7.26 9.13 -15.65
N HIS A 278 -5.97 9.36 -15.42
CA HIS A 278 -5.47 10.28 -14.39
C HIS A 278 -4.50 11.31 -14.99
N GLN A 279 -4.41 12.47 -14.35
CA GLN A 279 -3.42 13.51 -14.69
C GLN A 279 -2.26 13.57 -13.71
N TRP A 280 -2.43 13.12 -12.47
CA TRP A 280 -1.36 13.12 -11.49
C TRP A 280 -0.80 11.71 -11.34
N TYR A 281 0.52 11.62 -11.41
CA TYR A 281 1.25 10.37 -11.20
C TYR A 281 2.37 10.60 -10.20
N LEU A 282 2.58 9.62 -9.32
CA LEU A 282 3.79 9.50 -8.52
C LEU A 282 4.74 8.54 -9.23
N CYS A 283 5.97 8.98 -9.44
CA CYS A 283 6.96 8.23 -10.21
C CYS A 283 8.33 8.22 -9.53
N GLU A 284 9.08 7.16 -9.77
CA GLU A 284 10.53 7.17 -9.62
C GLU A 284 11.16 7.60 -10.94
N LEU A 285 12.03 8.61 -10.87
CA LEU A 285 12.69 9.20 -12.04
C LEU A 285 14.20 9.04 -11.93
N LYS A 286 14.82 8.51 -12.99
CA LYS A 286 16.25 8.62 -13.30
C LYS A 286 16.46 9.61 -14.44
N LEU A 287 17.34 10.60 -14.24
CA LEU A 287 17.83 11.44 -15.34
C LEU A 287 19.03 10.74 -16.01
N LEU A 288 19.13 10.82 -17.34
CA LEU A 288 20.25 10.21 -18.07
C LEU A 288 21.58 10.90 -17.71
N ASP A 289 22.67 10.13 -17.73
CA ASP A 289 24.01 10.58 -17.31
C ASP A 289 24.58 11.63 -18.29
N GLN A 290 24.23 11.51 -19.56
CA GLN A 290 24.65 12.35 -20.68
C GLN A 290 23.86 13.65 -20.84
N GLU A 291 22.88 13.91 -19.97
CA GLU A 291 22.13 15.17 -20.03
C GLU A 291 23.01 16.38 -19.70
N LYS A 292 22.86 17.45 -20.48
CA LYS A 292 23.72 18.64 -20.38
C LYS A 292 23.33 19.62 -19.27
N GLY A 293 22.24 19.37 -18.56
CA GLY A 293 21.77 20.28 -17.51
C GLY A 293 20.74 19.64 -16.60
N ASP A 294 20.61 20.23 -15.41
CA ASP A 294 19.71 19.71 -14.40
C ASP A 294 18.23 19.84 -14.80
N LEU A 295 17.44 18.83 -14.43
CA LEU A 295 15.99 18.91 -14.51
C LEU A 295 15.47 19.78 -13.37
N LYS A 296 15.02 20.98 -13.71
CA LYS A 296 14.46 21.92 -12.73
C LYS A 296 13.09 21.47 -12.23
N ASN A 297 12.79 21.81 -10.99
CA ASN A 297 11.46 21.63 -10.45
C ASN A 297 10.42 22.47 -11.22
N GLY A 298 9.33 21.84 -11.64
CA GLY A 298 8.30 22.44 -12.49
C GLY A 298 8.64 22.44 -13.98
N ALA A 299 9.69 21.73 -14.40
CA ALA A 299 10.09 21.63 -15.80
C ALA A 299 8.94 21.07 -16.67
N GLN A 300 8.79 21.67 -17.85
CA GLN A 300 7.86 21.21 -18.88
C GLN A 300 8.57 20.17 -19.77
N VAL A 301 7.93 19.02 -19.93
CA VAL A 301 8.46 17.86 -20.65
C VAL A 301 7.36 17.20 -21.48
N LYS A 302 7.73 16.32 -22.38
CA LYS A 302 6.83 15.32 -22.95
C LYS A 302 6.92 14.05 -22.12
N PHE A 303 5.77 13.54 -21.71
CA PHE A 303 5.63 12.30 -20.97
C PHE A 303 5.12 11.22 -21.93
N HIS A 304 5.83 10.09 -21.97
CA HIS A 304 5.46 8.92 -22.76
C HIS A 304 5.27 7.72 -21.84
N THR A 305 4.18 6.99 -22.00
CA THR A 305 3.96 5.68 -21.36
C THR A 305 3.04 4.83 -22.23
N GLY A 306 3.38 3.55 -22.42
CA GLY A 306 2.71 2.69 -23.40
C GLY A 306 2.63 3.37 -24.77
N THR A 307 1.42 3.54 -25.31
CA THR A 307 1.19 4.20 -26.60
C THR A 307 0.84 5.69 -26.49
N SER A 308 0.75 6.25 -25.28
CA SER A 308 0.33 7.62 -25.02
C SER A 308 1.52 8.61 -25.00
N GLU A 309 1.30 9.82 -25.50
CA GLU A 309 2.21 10.97 -25.39
C GLU A 309 1.41 12.20 -24.96
N THR A 310 1.87 12.92 -23.94
CA THR A 310 1.27 14.19 -23.51
C THR A 310 2.32 15.14 -22.95
N PRO A 311 2.18 16.46 -23.15
CA PRO A 311 2.95 17.42 -22.36
C PRO A 311 2.66 17.27 -20.87
N ALA A 312 3.65 17.57 -20.05
CA ALA A 312 3.61 17.36 -18.61
C ALA A 312 4.53 18.32 -17.84
N SER A 313 4.21 18.50 -16.56
CA SER A 313 5.00 19.25 -15.58
C SER A 313 5.56 18.31 -14.51
N VAL A 314 6.88 18.34 -14.28
CA VAL A 314 7.55 17.47 -13.29
C VAL A 314 7.84 18.23 -12.00
N TYR A 315 7.48 17.67 -10.85
CA TYR A 315 7.76 18.25 -9.53
C TYR A 315 8.51 17.28 -8.62
N LEU A 316 9.65 17.71 -8.07
CA LEU A 316 10.61 16.84 -7.36
C LEU A 316 10.28 16.70 -5.86
N PHE A 317 10.33 15.52 -5.26
CA PHE A 317 10.14 15.35 -3.80
C PHE A 317 11.44 15.43 -2.97
N GLY A 318 12.58 15.65 -3.61
CA GLY A 318 13.91 15.54 -2.97
C GLY A 318 14.53 14.17 -3.20
N THR A 319 15.84 14.05 -2.97
CA THR A 319 16.55 12.76 -3.04
C THR A 319 16.03 11.87 -1.91
N PRO A 320 15.68 10.60 -2.15
CA PRO A 320 15.38 9.68 -1.06
C PRO A 320 16.57 9.66 -0.07
N PRO A 321 16.32 9.58 1.24
CA PRO A 321 17.40 9.55 2.23
C PRO A 321 18.36 8.41 1.90
N SER A 322 19.64 8.76 1.76
CA SER A 322 20.73 7.86 1.44
C SER A 322 20.77 6.69 2.42
N GLY A 323 20.38 5.53 1.94
CA GLY A 323 20.59 4.22 2.55
C GLY A 323 20.73 3.23 1.40
N GLU A 324 21.95 2.73 1.22
CA GLU A 324 22.36 1.72 0.24
C GLU A 324 22.20 2.11 -1.23
N SER A 325 23.27 2.73 -1.74
CA SER A 325 23.71 2.58 -3.13
C SER A 325 24.17 1.14 -3.40
N GLU A 326 23.30 0.15 -3.17
CA GLU A 326 23.42 -1.14 -3.83
C GLU A 326 22.58 -1.07 -5.10
N GLY A 327 23.23 -1.34 -6.23
CA GLY A 327 22.57 -1.38 -7.52
C GLY A 327 21.48 -2.44 -7.52
N LEU A 328 20.24 -2.01 -7.30
CA LEU A 328 19.09 -2.72 -7.84
C LEU A 328 18.87 -2.12 -9.24
N PRO A 329 19.08 -2.89 -10.32
CA PRO A 329 18.60 -2.51 -11.64
C PRO A 329 17.07 -2.36 -11.56
N PHE A 330 16.52 -1.55 -12.46
CA PHE A 330 15.06 -1.37 -12.57
C PHE A 330 14.35 -2.74 -12.52
N GLY A 331 13.60 -3.03 -11.45
CA GLY A 331 12.72 -4.21 -11.43
C GLY A 331 13.33 -5.58 -11.11
N VAL A 332 14.56 -5.69 -10.61
CA VAL A 332 15.18 -7.02 -10.35
C VAL A 332 14.70 -7.67 -9.04
N PRO A 333 14.00 -8.82 -9.06
CA PRO A 333 14.04 -9.76 -7.93
C PRO A 333 15.40 -10.46 -7.92
N PRO A 334 15.98 -10.78 -6.74
CA PRO A 334 17.29 -11.40 -6.69
C PRO A 334 17.27 -12.77 -7.37
N SER A 335 17.91 -12.89 -8.53
CA SER A 335 18.27 -14.17 -9.13
C SER A 335 19.52 -14.72 -8.42
N GLY A 336 19.49 -16.02 -8.12
CA GLY A 336 20.52 -16.74 -7.37
C GLY A 336 21.91 -16.54 -7.95
N GLY A 337 22.88 -16.36 -7.05
CA GLY A 337 24.22 -15.89 -7.35
C GLY A 337 25.09 -16.81 -8.19
N PHE A 338 26.06 -16.17 -8.85
CA PHE A 338 27.30 -16.78 -9.29
C PHE A 338 28.45 -16.02 -8.59
N GLU A 339 29.23 -16.73 -7.79
CA GLU A 339 30.41 -16.21 -7.10
C GLU A 339 31.66 -16.22 -8.01
N GLY A 340 32.49 -15.19 -7.89
CA GLY A 340 33.95 -15.35 -7.86
C GLY A 340 34.79 -14.53 -8.85
N LEU A 341 35.38 -13.42 -8.39
CA LEU A 341 36.85 -13.15 -8.32
C LEU A 341 37.14 -11.63 -8.14
N PRO A 342 38.24 -11.24 -7.45
CA PRO A 342 38.36 -9.94 -6.79
C PRO A 342 39.00 -8.86 -7.66
N ALA A 343 38.40 -7.67 -7.69
CA ALA A 343 39.01 -6.45 -8.23
C ALA A 343 39.68 -5.64 -7.11
N GLN A 344 40.97 -5.34 -7.28
CA GLN A 344 41.77 -4.47 -6.41
C GLN A 344 41.52 -2.97 -6.68
N PRO A 345 41.80 -2.07 -5.71
CA PRO A 345 41.34 -0.69 -5.75
C PRO A 345 42.30 0.24 -6.52
N ALA A 346 41.73 1.18 -7.28
CA ALA A 346 42.44 2.31 -7.87
C ALA A 346 42.33 3.58 -6.97
N PRO A 347 43.32 4.49 -6.98
CA PRO A 347 43.53 5.46 -5.93
C PRO A 347 42.82 6.81 -6.13
N SER A 348 42.67 7.51 -5.01
CA SER A 348 42.15 8.87 -4.86
C SER A 348 43.08 9.95 -5.45
N SER A 349 42.50 10.99 -6.07
CA SER A 349 43.16 12.30 -6.19
C SER A 349 42.15 13.43 -6.04
N ALA A 350 42.61 14.46 -5.33
CA ALA A 350 41.85 15.54 -4.72
C ALA A 350 41.78 16.82 -5.58
N ASN A 351 40.89 17.71 -5.13
CA ASN A 351 40.89 19.17 -5.20
C ASN A 351 40.87 19.88 -6.58
N ALA A 352 39.81 20.65 -6.79
CA ALA A 352 39.92 22.02 -7.32
C ALA A 352 38.71 22.87 -6.90
N GLU A 353 38.98 23.91 -6.12
CA GLU A 353 38.08 25.01 -5.76
C GLU A 353 37.89 25.96 -6.95
N GLY A 354 36.68 26.52 -7.12
CA GLY A 354 36.38 27.47 -8.19
C GLY A 354 35.19 28.36 -7.84
N LYS A 355 35.47 29.66 -7.67
CA LYS A 355 34.66 30.73 -7.08
C LYS A 355 33.32 31.02 -7.77
N ALA A 356 32.38 31.49 -6.95
CA ALA A 356 31.09 32.05 -7.33
C ALA A 356 31.20 33.50 -7.83
N GLU A 357 30.45 33.83 -8.88
CA GLU A 357 30.16 35.20 -9.29
C GLU A 357 28.65 35.46 -9.35
N VAL A 358 28.28 36.62 -8.81
CA VAL A 358 26.93 37.11 -8.56
C VAL A 358 26.50 37.99 -9.74
N GLY A 359 25.47 37.57 -10.48
CA GLY A 359 24.87 38.34 -11.58
C GLY A 359 23.49 38.87 -11.19
N LEU A 360 23.35 40.20 -11.17
CA LEU A 360 22.15 40.97 -10.84
C LEU A 360 20.95 40.66 -11.77
N SER A 361 19.77 40.65 -11.17
CA SER A 361 18.45 40.48 -11.83
C SER A 361 17.87 41.79 -12.37
N ASP A 362 17.33 41.77 -13.59
CA ASP A 362 16.49 42.83 -14.18
C ASP A 362 14.99 42.55 -13.92
N PRO A 363 14.22 43.46 -13.29
CA PRO A 363 12.83 43.24 -12.95
C PRO A 363 11.90 43.93 -13.95
N ARG A 364 11.36 43.20 -14.94
CA ARG A 364 10.15 43.62 -15.70
C ARG A 364 9.62 42.49 -16.60
N LYS A 365 8.64 41.70 -16.12
CA LYS A 365 7.61 41.03 -16.95
C LYS A 365 6.44 40.56 -16.08
N ARG A 366 5.27 41.16 -16.32
CA ARG A 366 3.99 40.93 -15.62
C ARG A 366 3.37 39.59 -16.07
N GLY A 367 2.72 38.91 -15.12
CA GLY A 367 2.18 37.56 -15.28
C GLY A 367 0.80 37.47 -15.92
N THR A 368 0.51 36.28 -16.45
CA THR A 368 -0.81 35.79 -16.84
C THR A 368 -1.45 35.02 -15.67
N PRO A 369 -2.79 35.03 -15.51
CA PRO A 369 -3.47 34.46 -14.34
C PRO A 369 -3.75 32.97 -14.55
N ASN A 370 -2.71 32.12 -14.45
CA ASN A 370 -2.86 30.68 -14.16
C ASN A 370 -1.53 30.02 -13.72
N ALA A 371 -0.71 30.75 -12.97
CA ALA A 371 0.56 30.23 -12.47
C ALA A 371 0.37 29.47 -11.14
N PRO A 372 0.96 28.27 -10.97
CA PRO A 372 0.91 27.54 -9.71
C PRO A 372 1.64 28.31 -8.60
N PRO A 373 1.17 28.25 -7.34
CA PRO A 373 1.75 29.03 -6.25
C PRO A 373 3.20 28.64 -5.97
N LYS A 374 4.08 29.65 -5.85
CA LYS A 374 5.48 29.52 -5.46
C LYS A 374 5.58 29.34 -3.93
N GLY A 375 5.50 28.08 -3.48
CA GLY A 375 5.95 27.67 -2.15
C GLY A 375 7.33 27.04 -2.24
N GLY A 376 8.34 27.65 -1.63
CA GLY A 376 9.70 27.10 -1.56
C GLY A 376 9.76 25.89 -0.63
N THR A 377 10.42 24.81 -1.07
CA THR A 377 10.81 23.60 -0.31
C THR A 377 11.68 22.68 -1.23
N PRO A 378 12.35 21.63 -0.71
CA PRO A 378 13.73 21.24 -1.05
C PRO A 378 13.92 20.58 -2.44
N ASN A 379 15.18 20.60 -2.90
CA ASN A 379 15.71 20.28 -4.24
C ASN A 379 15.06 21.04 -5.40
N SER A 380 15.69 22.16 -5.76
CA SER A 380 15.33 22.99 -6.91
C SER A 380 15.60 22.31 -8.26
N SER A 381 16.50 21.33 -8.31
CA SER A 381 16.89 20.62 -9.52
C SER A 381 17.39 19.20 -9.25
N LEU A 382 17.33 18.34 -10.27
CA LEU A 382 17.90 16.99 -10.31
C LEU A 382 19.05 16.97 -11.31
N LYS A 383 20.25 16.55 -10.88
CA LYS A 383 21.44 16.47 -11.73
C LYS A 383 21.40 15.25 -12.66
N PRO A 384 22.12 15.27 -13.80
CA PRO A 384 22.36 14.10 -14.65
C PRO A 384 22.81 12.88 -13.85
N GLY A 385 22.30 11.69 -14.20
CA GLY A 385 22.51 10.44 -13.45
C GLY A 385 21.75 10.31 -12.13
N GLY A 386 21.19 11.41 -11.62
CA GLY A 386 20.47 11.44 -10.36
C GLY A 386 19.14 10.68 -10.41
N ARG A 387 18.77 10.12 -9.26
CA ARG A 387 17.46 9.48 -9.03
C ARG A 387 16.67 10.23 -7.96
N CYS A 388 15.36 10.36 -8.15
CA CYS A 388 14.46 10.89 -7.12
C CYS A 388 13.01 10.48 -7.35
N LEU A 389 12.18 10.68 -6.33
CA LEU A 389 10.74 10.59 -6.47
C LEU A 389 10.18 11.91 -6.99
N VAL A 390 9.24 11.83 -7.91
CA VAL A 390 8.60 12.98 -8.55
C VAL A 390 7.09 12.79 -8.60
N GLN A 391 6.35 13.88 -8.53
CA GLN A 391 4.97 13.90 -9.02
C GLN A 391 4.96 14.55 -10.40
N ILE A 392 4.23 13.95 -11.33
CA ILE A 392 4.09 14.44 -12.68
C ILE A 392 2.63 14.82 -12.89
N PHE A 393 2.40 16.02 -13.40
CA PHE A 393 1.08 16.48 -13.84
C PHE A 393 1.04 16.44 -15.37
N LEU A 394 0.03 15.77 -15.92
CA LEU A 394 -0.18 15.62 -17.35
C LEU A 394 -1.24 16.60 -17.84
N ASP A 395 -0.99 17.26 -18.97
CA ASP A 395 -1.94 18.18 -19.58
C ASP A 395 -3.23 17.45 -19.99
N HIS A 396 -3.10 16.22 -20.49
CA HIS A 396 -4.21 15.33 -20.79
C HIS A 396 -4.20 14.08 -19.89
N PRO A 397 -5.36 13.60 -19.42
CA PRO A 397 -5.45 12.36 -18.66
C PRO A 397 -4.94 11.15 -19.45
N VAL A 398 -4.07 10.35 -18.83
CA VAL A 398 -3.52 9.10 -19.40
C VAL A 398 -3.94 7.93 -18.52
N VAL A 399 -4.02 6.72 -19.09
CA VAL A 399 -4.28 5.48 -18.36
C VAL A 399 -3.00 4.70 -18.18
N ALA A 400 -2.46 4.70 -16.96
CA ALA A 400 -1.31 3.91 -16.58
C ALA A 400 -1.50 3.30 -15.18
N GLY A 401 -0.68 2.30 -14.87
CA GLY A 401 -0.78 1.48 -13.67
C GLY A 401 0.53 1.47 -12.88
N PRO A 402 0.51 0.96 -11.64
CA PRO A 402 1.73 0.72 -10.88
C PRO A 402 2.68 -0.20 -11.66
N ARG A 403 3.97 0.14 -11.63
CA ARG A 403 5.10 -0.53 -12.33
C ARG A 403 5.22 -0.24 -13.83
N ASP A 404 4.36 0.58 -14.40
CA ASP A 404 4.54 0.99 -15.78
C ASP A 404 5.79 1.84 -15.96
N HIS A 405 6.51 1.61 -17.04
CA HIS A 405 7.61 2.48 -17.41
C HIS A 405 7.11 3.74 -18.12
N PHE A 406 7.86 4.81 -17.96
CA PHE A 406 7.65 6.07 -18.67
C PHE A 406 8.97 6.68 -19.12
N ILE A 407 8.90 7.48 -20.18
CA ILE A 407 10.02 8.25 -20.72
C ILE A 407 9.67 9.74 -20.67
N LEU A 408 10.64 10.56 -20.26
CA LEU A 408 10.59 12.01 -20.34
C LEU A 408 11.46 12.50 -21.48
N ARG A 409 10.88 13.36 -22.32
CA ARG A 409 11.60 14.04 -23.40
C ARG A 409 11.45 15.54 -23.28
N SER A 410 12.42 16.31 -23.78
CA SER A 410 12.28 17.76 -23.89
C SER A 410 11.24 18.14 -24.95
N LEU A 411 10.61 19.30 -24.77
CA LEU A 411 9.65 19.84 -25.75
C LEU A 411 10.34 20.26 -27.06
N SER A 412 11.50 20.92 -26.96
CA SER A 412 12.31 21.36 -28.12
C SER A 412 13.75 21.70 -27.69
N PRO A 413 14.79 21.27 -28.44
CA PRO A 413 14.72 20.19 -29.42
C PRO A 413 14.28 18.89 -28.73
N VAL A 414 13.63 17.99 -29.45
CA VAL A 414 13.10 16.75 -28.87
C VAL A 414 14.26 15.80 -28.61
N ARG A 415 14.55 15.52 -27.34
CA ARG A 415 15.55 14.52 -26.92
C ARG A 415 15.07 13.81 -25.68
N THR A 416 15.53 12.58 -25.49
CA THR A 416 15.24 11.80 -24.29
C THR A 416 16.06 12.33 -23.11
N LEU A 417 15.37 12.73 -22.04
CA LEU A 417 15.99 13.31 -20.83
C LEU A 417 16.26 12.24 -19.76
N GLY A 418 15.32 11.30 -19.65
CA GLY A 418 15.26 10.35 -18.54
C GLY A 418 13.95 9.60 -18.55
N GLY A 419 13.68 8.87 -17.48
CA GLY A 419 12.50 8.05 -17.36
C GLY A 419 12.54 7.23 -16.08
N GLY A 420 11.60 6.31 -15.95
CA GLY A 420 11.59 5.38 -14.84
C GLY A 420 10.26 4.70 -14.70
N MET A 421 9.84 4.48 -13.45
CA MET A 421 8.68 3.67 -13.13
C MET A 421 7.58 4.49 -12.47
N ILE A 422 6.35 4.26 -12.90
CA ILE A 422 5.15 4.78 -12.26
C ILE A 422 4.92 3.98 -10.98
N VAL A 423 4.98 4.65 -9.85
CA VAL A 423 4.58 4.06 -8.57
C VAL A 423 3.06 3.95 -8.55
N GLU A 424 2.37 4.96 -9.06
CA GLU A 424 0.93 5.09 -8.87
C GLU A 424 0.28 6.28 -9.59
N ALA A 425 -1.01 6.16 -9.89
CA ALA A 425 -1.87 7.28 -10.20
C ALA A 425 -2.41 7.96 -8.93
N LEU A 426 -2.41 9.29 -8.91
CA LEU A 426 -2.89 10.11 -7.80
C LEU A 426 -4.20 10.81 -8.19
N GLU A 427 -5.15 10.93 -7.26
CA GLU A 427 -6.36 11.74 -7.47
C GLU A 427 -6.08 13.25 -7.38
N ARG A 428 -5.05 13.63 -6.62
CA ARG A 428 -4.71 15.02 -6.35
C ARG A 428 -3.22 15.19 -6.10
N ARG A 429 -2.76 16.43 -6.25
CA ARG A 429 -1.39 16.83 -5.91
C ARG A 429 -1.08 16.57 -4.44
N LEU A 430 0.08 15.97 -4.16
CA LEU A 430 0.57 15.79 -2.79
C LEU A 430 1.32 17.05 -2.31
N LYS A 431 1.20 17.37 -1.02
CA LYS A 431 1.88 18.51 -0.41
C LYS A 431 3.33 18.13 -0.08
N ARG A 432 4.28 18.79 -0.75
CA ARG A 432 5.73 18.49 -0.67
C ARG A 432 6.43 18.94 0.63
N THR A 433 5.74 19.74 1.44
CA THR A 433 6.30 20.39 2.64
C THR A 433 6.18 19.55 3.90
N HIS A 434 5.43 18.45 3.87
CA HIS A 434 5.12 17.65 5.05
C HIS A 434 6.05 16.42 5.14
N PRO A 435 6.89 16.30 6.18
CA PRO A 435 7.82 15.17 6.36
C PRO A 435 7.11 13.80 6.38
N GLU A 436 5.91 13.74 6.95
CA GLU A 436 5.08 12.53 6.98
C GLU A 436 4.73 12.01 5.57
N ILE A 437 4.48 12.92 4.62
CA ILE A 437 4.15 12.57 3.22
C ILE A 437 5.39 12.05 2.50
N LEU A 438 6.58 12.58 2.79
CA LEU A 438 7.83 12.11 2.17
C LEU A 438 8.17 10.68 2.62
N ALA A 439 8.03 10.38 3.90
CA ALA A 439 8.23 9.04 4.42
C ALA A 439 7.22 8.03 3.83
N GLU A 440 5.97 8.45 3.68
CA GLU A 440 4.92 7.64 3.05
C GLU A 440 5.22 7.35 1.58
N ILE A 441 5.58 8.37 0.80
CA ILE A 441 5.92 8.26 -0.62
C ILE A 441 7.13 7.34 -0.82
N ALA A 442 8.16 7.46 0.03
CA ALA A 442 9.34 6.61 -0.05
C ALA A 442 9.01 5.13 0.26
N ALA A 443 8.25 4.88 1.33
CA ALA A 443 7.79 3.53 1.68
C ALA A 443 6.97 2.91 0.54
N ARG A 444 6.13 3.72 -0.10
CA ARG A 444 5.31 3.31 -1.23
C ARG A 444 6.13 2.95 -2.47
N ALA A 445 7.11 3.79 -2.83
CA ALA A 445 7.98 3.54 -3.98
C ALA A 445 8.82 2.28 -3.80
N LYS A 446 9.21 1.96 -2.55
CA LYS A 446 9.85 0.67 -2.25
C LYS A 446 8.89 -0.50 -2.43
N ALA A 447 7.68 -0.38 -1.91
CA ALA A 447 6.69 -1.46 -1.93
C ALA A 447 6.19 -1.82 -3.34
N VAL A 448 6.02 -0.83 -4.24
CA VAL A 448 5.45 -1.07 -5.58
C VAL A 448 6.26 -2.05 -6.43
N ALA A 449 7.57 -2.14 -6.19
CA ALA A 449 8.45 -3.06 -6.91
C ALA A 449 8.08 -4.54 -6.69
N ARG A 450 7.45 -4.87 -5.55
CA ARG A 450 7.11 -6.25 -5.17
C ARG A 450 5.61 -6.38 -4.89
N PRO A 451 4.86 -7.21 -5.65
CA PRO A 451 3.41 -7.33 -5.51
C PRO A 451 2.93 -7.56 -4.07
N ARG A 452 3.61 -8.43 -3.32
CA ARG A 452 3.31 -8.75 -1.92
C ARG A 452 3.44 -7.52 -1.01
N GLU A 453 4.55 -6.78 -1.12
CA GLU A 453 4.81 -5.58 -0.32
C GLU A 453 3.82 -4.47 -0.66
N PHE A 454 3.46 -4.32 -1.94
CA PHE A 454 2.47 -3.35 -2.36
C PHE A 454 1.06 -3.67 -1.84
N VAL A 455 0.67 -4.95 -1.83
CA VAL A 455 -0.59 -5.41 -1.22
C VAL A 455 -0.62 -5.08 0.27
N GLU A 456 0.44 -5.39 1.01
CA GLU A 456 0.57 -5.04 2.43
C GLU A 456 0.44 -3.52 2.65
N TYR A 457 1.12 -2.72 1.83
CA TYR A 457 1.03 -1.27 1.86
C TYR A 457 -0.41 -0.77 1.58
N CYS A 458 -1.13 -1.39 0.65
CA CYS A 458 -2.53 -1.07 0.37
C CYS A 458 -3.43 -1.30 1.59
N VAL A 459 -3.20 -2.38 2.35
CA VAL A 459 -3.92 -2.66 3.60
C VAL A 459 -3.53 -1.64 4.69
N LYS A 460 -2.23 -1.34 4.82
CA LYS A 460 -1.70 -0.41 5.82
C LYS A 460 -2.25 1.01 5.67
N THR A 461 -2.46 1.46 4.42
CA THR A 461 -2.86 2.84 4.09
C THR A 461 -4.35 2.95 3.74
N ALA A 462 -5.17 2.03 4.24
CA ALA A 462 -6.61 2.04 4.03
C ALA A 462 -7.29 3.19 4.81
N ASP A 463 -8.18 3.95 4.15
CA ASP A 463 -8.84 5.11 4.76
C ASP A 463 -9.69 4.78 5.98
N SER A 464 -10.29 3.59 5.99
CA SER A 464 -11.17 3.09 7.05
C SER A 464 -10.46 2.22 8.09
N PHE A 465 -9.13 2.35 8.22
CA PHE A 465 -8.25 1.50 9.03
C PHE A 465 -8.14 0.04 8.56
N ALA A 466 -9.17 -0.47 7.89
CA ALA A 466 -9.21 -1.77 7.25
C ALA A 466 -9.54 -1.65 5.76
N ALA A 467 -9.06 -2.62 4.98
CA ALA A 467 -9.26 -2.71 3.54
C ALA A 467 -10.03 -3.96 3.14
N GLU A 468 -11.01 -3.80 2.26
CA GLU A 468 -11.71 -4.91 1.63
C GLU A 468 -10.90 -5.47 0.45
N GLU A 469 -10.94 -6.79 0.23
CA GLU A 469 -10.24 -7.47 -0.87
C GLU A 469 -10.51 -6.81 -2.22
N LYS A 470 -11.76 -6.38 -2.47
CA LYS A 470 -12.12 -5.64 -3.69
C LYS A 470 -11.36 -4.32 -3.82
N GLN A 471 -11.26 -3.54 -2.74
CA GLN A 471 -10.53 -2.27 -2.75
C GLN A 471 -9.02 -2.49 -2.94
N ILE A 472 -8.47 -3.51 -2.27
CA ILE A 472 -7.07 -3.90 -2.42
C ILE A 472 -6.80 -4.28 -3.88
N SER A 473 -7.63 -5.14 -4.47
CA SER A 473 -7.53 -5.59 -5.87
C SER A 473 -7.56 -4.42 -6.85
N LEU A 474 -8.51 -3.49 -6.68
CA LEU A 474 -8.62 -2.31 -7.53
C LEU A 474 -7.42 -1.37 -7.39
N ARG A 475 -6.83 -1.24 -6.20
CA ARG A 475 -5.68 -0.36 -5.96
C ARG A 475 -4.36 -0.99 -6.42
N SER A 476 -4.15 -2.26 -6.12
CA SER A 476 -2.96 -3.03 -6.51
C SER A 476 -2.94 -3.41 -7.98
N LYS A 477 -4.10 -3.36 -8.66
CA LYS A 477 -4.32 -3.88 -10.02
C LYS A 477 -4.03 -5.39 -10.11
N ILE A 478 -4.24 -6.11 -9.01
CA ILE A 478 -4.08 -7.57 -8.91
C ILE A 478 -5.46 -8.22 -8.85
N PRO A 479 -5.82 -9.14 -9.76
CA PRO A 479 -7.10 -9.82 -9.76
C PRO A 479 -7.35 -10.62 -8.47
N PRO A 480 -8.62 -10.83 -8.07
CA PRO A 480 -8.96 -11.51 -6.81
C PRO A 480 -8.32 -12.90 -6.62
N LYS A 481 -8.18 -13.68 -7.70
CA LYS A 481 -7.59 -15.03 -7.65
C LYS A 481 -6.14 -15.02 -7.19
N GLU A 482 -5.33 -14.13 -7.76
CA GLU A 482 -3.90 -13.97 -7.43
C GLU A 482 -3.74 -13.26 -6.08
N LEU A 483 -4.57 -12.24 -5.83
CA LEU A 483 -4.56 -11.48 -4.59
C LEU A 483 -4.85 -12.38 -3.37
N ALA A 484 -5.73 -13.36 -3.49
CA ALA A 484 -6.06 -14.28 -2.39
C ALA A 484 -4.82 -15.05 -1.89
N ALA A 485 -3.93 -15.47 -2.79
CA ALA A 485 -2.69 -16.15 -2.40
C ALA A 485 -1.74 -15.20 -1.65
N LEU A 486 -1.59 -13.96 -2.12
CA LEU A 486 -0.77 -12.94 -1.45
C LEU A 486 -1.31 -12.57 -0.07
N LEU A 487 -2.63 -12.39 0.05
CA LEU A 487 -3.29 -12.09 1.33
C LEU A 487 -3.14 -13.24 2.32
N THR A 488 -3.30 -14.49 1.86
CA THR A 488 -3.10 -15.68 2.70
C THR A 488 -1.68 -15.70 3.27
N GLY A 489 -0.67 -15.50 2.41
CA GLY A 489 0.72 -15.42 2.88
C GLY A 489 0.98 -14.29 3.88
N LEU A 490 0.35 -13.13 3.71
CA LEU A 490 0.47 -12.00 4.66
C LEU A 490 -0.23 -12.27 5.99
N VAL A 491 -1.33 -13.03 5.99
CA VAL A 491 -2.01 -13.48 7.21
C VAL A 491 -1.16 -14.50 7.96
N ASP A 492 -0.60 -15.48 7.25
CA ASP A 492 0.26 -16.51 7.85
C ASP A 492 1.52 -15.90 8.50
N ASP A 493 2.10 -14.89 7.85
CA ASP A 493 3.23 -14.10 8.37
C ASP A 493 2.83 -13.09 9.47
N LYS A 494 1.54 -13.01 9.83
CA LYS A 494 0.99 -12.08 10.83
C LYS A 494 1.24 -10.59 10.51
N ARG A 495 1.40 -10.24 9.23
CA ARG A 495 1.51 -8.85 8.76
C ARG A 495 0.15 -8.16 8.73
N ILE A 496 -0.90 -8.93 8.39
CA ILE A 496 -2.29 -8.47 8.37
C ILE A 496 -3.18 -9.44 9.15
N LEU A 497 -4.31 -8.93 9.63
CA LEU A 497 -5.30 -9.66 10.43
C LEU A 497 -6.65 -9.68 9.69
N PRO A 498 -7.26 -10.85 9.47
CA PRO A 498 -8.62 -10.93 8.95
C PRO A 498 -9.62 -10.53 10.05
N ILE A 499 -10.62 -9.72 9.70
CA ILE A 499 -11.57 -9.15 10.68
C ILE A 499 -12.97 -9.74 10.52
N SER A 500 -13.57 -9.55 9.34
CA SER A 500 -14.89 -10.05 8.98
C SER A 500 -15.06 -10.06 7.46
N GLY A 501 -15.59 -11.16 6.93
CA GLY A 501 -15.70 -11.38 5.49
C GLY A 501 -14.33 -11.30 4.80
N LYS A 502 -14.25 -10.54 3.71
CA LYS A 502 -13.03 -10.32 2.93
C LYS A 502 -12.34 -9.00 3.30
N THR A 503 -12.26 -8.69 4.59
CA THR A 503 -11.73 -7.43 5.13
C THR A 503 -10.51 -7.69 6.00
N TYR A 504 -9.45 -6.90 5.79
CA TYR A 504 -8.14 -7.07 6.43
C TYR A 504 -7.68 -5.79 7.13
N LEU A 505 -7.01 -5.96 8.26
CA LEU A 505 -6.41 -4.90 9.08
C LEU A 505 -4.91 -5.10 9.15
N HIS A 506 -4.13 -4.03 8.97
CA HIS A 506 -2.68 -4.13 9.15
C HIS A 506 -2.32 -4.23 10.65
N VAL A 507 -1.29 -5.01 11.00
CA VAL A 507 -0.89 -5.23 12.40
C VAL A 507 -0.55 -3.95 13.15
N ASP A 508 0.21 -3.02 12.53
CA ASP A 508 0.52 -1.70 13.11
C ASP A 508 -0.75 -0.91 13.42
N THR A 509 -1.73 -0.93 12.51
CA THR A 509 -2.99 -0.21 12.67
C THR A 509 -3.83 -0.83 13.77
N ALA A 510 -3.86 -2.17 13.85
CA ALA A 510 -4.53 -2.88 14.94
C ALA A 510 -3.95 -2.48 16.31
N GLU A 511 -2.62 -2.41 16.41
CA GLU A 511 -1.96 -2.03 17.66
C GLU A 511 -2.26 -0.57 18.04
N GLN A 512 -2.22 0.36 17.07
CA GLN A 512 -2.61 1.75 17.31
C GLN A 512 -4.06 1.89 17.78
N VAL A 513 -4.99 1.16 17.16
CA VAL A 513 -6.41 1.15 17.58
C VAL A 513 -6.56 0.59 18.99
N ARG A 514 -5.88 -0.52 19.31
CA ARG A 514 -5.91 -1.11 20.67
C ARG A 514 -5.37 -0.16 21.74
N GLN A 515 -4.26 0.53 21.44
CA GLN A 515 -3.68 1.52 22.34
C GLN A 515 -4.62 2.71 22.56
N HIS A 516 -5.26 3.20 21.50
CA HIS A 516 -6.29 4.25 21.58
C HIS A 516 -7.47 3.81 22.46
N LEU A 517 -8.03 2.63 22.20
CA LEU A 517 -9.16 2.10 22.99
C LEU A 517 -8.78 1.93 24.47
N ALA A 518 -7.60 1.39 24.76
CA ALA A 518 -7.09 1.30 26.13
C ALA A 518 -6.92 2.68 26.79
N GLY A 519 -6.48 3.68 26.02
CA GLY A 519 -6.40 5.08 26.44
C GLY A 519 -7.77 5.65 26.84
N VAL A 520 -8.78 5.46 26.00
CA VAL A 520 -10.16 5.91 26.27
C VAL A 520 -10.73 5.22 27.51
N VAL A 521 -10.54 3.91 27.68
CA VAL A 521 -10.99 3.18 28.88
C VAL A 521 -10.29 3.72 30.13
N ARG A 522 -8.98 3.99 30.05
CA ARG A 522 -8.19 4.56 31.16
C ARG A 522 -8.67 5.94 31.55
N GLU A 523 -8.94 6.81 30.57
CA GLU A 523 -9.46 8.15 30.80
C GLU A 523 -10.87 8.10 31.41
N PHE A 524 -11.71 7.17 30.96
CA PHE A 524 -13.03 6.94 31.53
C PHE A 524 -12.95 6.54 33.01
N HIS A 525 -12.05 5.61 33.36
CA HIS A 525 -11.83 5.22 34.76
C HIS A 525 -11.29 6.37 35.61
N HIS A 526 -10.42 7.21 35.07
CA HIS A 526 -9.94 8.39 35.80
C HIS A 526 -11.07 9.39 36.07
N LYS A 527 -11.98 9.59 35.11
CA LYS A 527 -13.13 10.49 35.25
C LYS A 527 -14.25 9.90 36.12
N ARG A 528 -14.39 8.58 36.17
CA ARG A 528 -15.42 7.84 36.93
C ARG A 528 -14.83 6.61 37.63
N PRO A 529 -14.02 6.79 38.69
CA PRO A 529 -13.39 5.68 39.42
C PRO A 529 -14.40 4.70 40.04
N GLU A 530 -15.61 5.17 40.31
CA GLU A 530 -16.74 4.42 40.85
C GLU A 530 -17.40 3.50 39.84
N SER A 531 -17.17 3.70 38.54
CA SER A 531 -17.78 2.88 37.51
C SER A 531 -17.11 1.50 37.41
N PRO A 532 -17.88 0.40 37.23
CA PRO A 532 -17.32 -0.93 36.98
C PRO A 532 -16.55 -1.03 35.65
N GLY A 533 -16.78 -0.09 34.73
CA GLY A 533 -16.13 0.01 33.42
C GLY A 533 -16.94 0.86 32.45
N ILE A 534 -16.56 0.85 31.17
CA ILE A 534 -17.25 1.55 30.08
C ILE A 534 -18.09 0.56 29.25
N SER A 535 -19.29 0.95 28.81
CA SER A 535 -20.09 0.08 27.93
C SER A 535 -19.51 0.06 26.52
N ARG A 536 -19.76 -1.02 25.76
CA ARG A 536 -19.27 -1.15 24.36
C ARG A 536 -19.72 0.02 23.48
N GLU A 537 -20.99 0.40 23.58
CA GLU A 537 -21.57 1.49 22.79
C GLU A 537 -20.97 2.86 23.17
N LEU A 538 -20.75 3.10 24.46
CA LEU A 538 -20.11 4.33 24.91
C LEU A 538 -18.63 4.37 24.51
N LEU A 539 -17.90 3.26 24.60
CA LEU A 539 -16.52 3.17 24.15
C LEU A 539 -16.39 3.44 22.66
N LEU A 540 -17.27 2.87 21.83
CA LEU A 540 -17.31 3.17 20.40
C LEU A 540 -17.56 4.67 20.15
N THR A 541 -18.52 5.27 20.85
CA THR A 541 -18.87 6.68 20.72
C THR A 541 -17.74 7.61 21.16
N GLU A 542 -17.12 7.35 22.31
CA GLU A 542 -16.01 8.16 22.83
C GLU A 542 -14.73 7.97 22.00
N SER A 543 -14.47 6.77 21.49
CA SER A 543 -13.34 6.51 20.59
C SER A 543 -13.43 7.28 19.27
N ALA A 544 -14.63 7.65 18.85
CA ALA A 544 -14.88 8.49 17.67
C ALA A 544 -14.82 10.00 17.95
N ARG A 545 -14.89 10.43 19.22
CA ARG A 545 -14.84 11.83 19.65
C ARG A 545 -13.46 12.29 20.09
N GLY A 546 -12.62 11.38 20.59
CA GLY A 546 -11.22 11.63 20.90
C GLY A 546 -10.36 11.79 19.64
N GLU A 547 -9.10 12.19 19.82
CA GLU A 547 -8.07 12.11 18.78
C GLU A 547 -7.86 10.64 18.38
N ALA A 548 -8.73 10.12 17.51
CA ALA A 548 -8.56 8.80 16.94
C ALA A 548 -7.21 8.73 16.19
N PRO A 549 -6.55 7.55 16.15
CA PRO A 549 -5.32 7.39 15.38
C PRO A 549 -5.52 7.95 13.97
N VAL A 550 -4.59 8.78 13.52
CA VAL A 550 -4.70 9.47 12.23
C VAL A 550 -4.84 8.41 11.14
N SER A 551 -5.97 8.40 10.44
CA SER A 551 -6.06 7.70 9.15
C SER A 551 -5.06 8.39 8.21
N ARG A 552 -3.93 7.72 7.96
CA ARG A 552 -2.74 8.32 7.32
C ARG A 552 -2.92 8.60 5.82
N ALA A 553 -4.10 8.34 5.26
CA ALA A 553 -4.35 8.52 3.84
C ALA A 553 -5.07 9.84 3.52
N SER A 554 -4.54 10.51 2.51
CA SER A 554 -5.25 11.52 1.74
C SER A 554 -6.46 10.91 1.05
N ARG A 555 -7.65 10.96 1.67
CA ARG A 555 -8.95 10.52 1.14
C ARG A 555 -9.00 10.37 -0.41
N PRO A 556 -8.96 9.16 -0.95
CA PRO A 556 -9.49 8.81 -2.25
C PRO A 556 -11.00 8.53 -2.12
N ARG A 557 -11.82 9.19 -2.95
CA ARG A 557 -13.24 8.83 -3.06
C ARG A 557 -13.36 7.79 -4.16
N VAL A 558 -13.89 6.61 -3.82
CA VAL A 558 -14.32 5.59 -4.81
C VAL A 558 -15.11 6.29 -5.93
N PRO A 559 -14.78 6.07 -7.22
CA PRO A 559 -15.47 6.73 -8.31
C PRO A 559 -16.97 6.40 -8.25
N ARG A 560 -17.81 7.42 -8.10
CA ARG A 560 -19.19 7.33 -8.55
C ARG A 560 -19.15 7.43 -10.06
N ALA A 561 -19.55 6.36 -10.74
CA ALA A 561 -19.80 6.38 -12.18
C ALA A 561 -20.93 7.37 -12.48
N SER A 562 -20.58 8.59 -12.87
CA SER A 562 -21.49 9.53 -13.54
C SER A 562 -20.64 10.49 -14.36
N GLY A 563 -20.89 10.50 -15.68
CA GLY A 563 -20.10 11.18 -16.70
C GLY A 563 -19.99 12.70 -16.55
N PRO A 564 -19.24 13.37 -17.45
CA PRO A 564 -18.90 14.78 -17.28
C PRO A 564 -20.13 15.65 -17.52
N ARG A 565 -20.50 16.45 -16.52
CA ARG A 565 -21.28 17.67 -16.72
C ARG A 565 -20.33 18.86 -16.59
N PHE A 566 -20.10 19.54 -17.71
CA PHE A 566 -19.57 20.90 -17.75
C PHE A 566 -20.74 21.86 -17.54
N GLU A 567 -20.63 22.78 -16.59
CA GLU A 567 -20.97 24.21 -16.72
C GLU A 567 -20.70 24.94 -15.40
N GLY A 568 -20.28 26.19 -15.52
CA GLY A 568 -19.66 26.97 -14.45
C GLY A 568 -20.65 27.63 -13.51
N GLU A 569 -20.27 27.71 -12.23
CA GLU A 569 -20.82 28.65 -11.26
C GLU A 569 -19.69 29.11 -10.32
N THR A 570 -19.69 30.41 -10.03
CA THR A 570 -18.70 31.15 -9.24
C THR A 570 -18.78 30.79 -7.75
N PRO A 571 -17.67 30.75 -6.98
CA PRO A 571 -17.77 30.57 -5.54
C PRO A 571 -17.97 31.92 -4.84
N SER A 572 -19.15 32.10 -4.27
CA SER A 572 -19.44 33.14 -3.29
C SER A 572 -18.71 32.88 -1.97
N THR A 573 -18.25 33.98 -1.38
CA THR A 573 -17.59 34.14 -0.08
C THR A 573 -18.34 33.49 1.09
N HIS A 574 -17.77 32.43 1.67
CA HIS A 574 -18.06 32.02 3.05
C HIS A 574 -16.76 31.68 3.79
N ALA A 575 -16.40 32.54 4.74
CA ALA A 575 -15.49 32.23 5.83
C ALA A 575 -16.11 31.09 6.66
N GLY A 576 -15.47 29.92 6.66
CA GLY A 576 -16.01 28.73 7.33
C GLY A 576 -14.90 27.78 7.76
N LYS A 577 -14.75 27.65 9.08
CA LYS A 577 -14.07 26.61 9.88
C LYS A 577 -13.26 25.55 9.14
N MET A 578 -12.01 25.38 9.60
CA MET A 578 -11.16 24.22 9.28
C MET A 578 -11.91 22.89 9.51
N PRO A 579 -11.84 21.91 8.58
CA PRO A 579 -12.49 20.62 8.79
C PRO A 579 -11.69 19.76 9.76
N ALA A 580 -12.39 19.17 10.73
CA ALA A 580 -11.84 18.17 11.66
C ALA A 580 -11.33 16.92 10.90
N THR A 581 -10.12 16.47 11.23
CA THR A 581 -9.27 15.55 10.47
C THR A 581 -9.33 14.07 10.91
N HIS A 582 -10.48 13.54 11.35
CA HIS A 582 -10.54 12.13 11.79
C HIS A 582 -11.74 11.40 11.18
N ALA A 583 -11.49 10.24 10.56
CA ALA A 583 -12.53 9.31 10.13
C ALA A 583 -12.96 8.46 11.34
N PRO A 584 -14.28 8.25 11.57
CA PRO A 584 -14.75 7.43 12.68
C PRO A 584 -14.31 5.97 12.51
N LEU A 585 -13.98 5.30 13.62
CA LEU A 585 -13.57 3.90 13.63
C LEU A 585 -14.70 3.00 13.10
N ARG A 586 -14.37 2.11 12.16
CA ARG A 586 -15.33 1.15 11.58
C ARG A 586 -15.79 0.16 12.66
N LYS A 587 -17.08 -0.18 12.69
CA LYS A 587 -17.67 -1.02 13.76
C LYS A 587 -17.05 -2.42 13.84
N ASP A 588 -16.76 -3.04 12.69
CA ASP A 588 -16.11 -4.35 12.64
C ASP A 588 -14.66 -4.32 13.15
N VAL A 589 -13.89 -3.28 12.80
CA VAL A 589 -12.54 -3.04 13.35
C VAL A 589 -12.59 -2.87 14.86
N PHE A 590 -13.58 -2.12 15.36
CA PHE A 590 -13.82 -1.95 16.79
C PHE A 590 -14.11 -3.29 17.49
N GLU A 591 -15.11 -4.04 17.02
CA GLU A 591 -15.52 -5.31 17.64
C GLU A 591 -14.38 -6.33 17.65
N ALA A 592 -13.62 -6.44 16.55
CA ALA A 592 -12.48 -7.35 16.48
C ALA A 592 -11.33 -6.92 17.39
N SER A 593 -11.05 -5.61 17.48
CA SER A 593 -10.03 -5.09 18.39
C SER A 593 -10.38 -5.37 19.85
N VAL A 594 -11.65 -5.16 20.24
CA VAL A 594 -12.17 -5.46 21.58
C VAL A 594 -12.11 -6.96 21.86
N ALA A 595 -12.59 -7.81 20.93
CA ALA A 595 -12.55 -9.25 21.08
C ALA A 595 -11.12 -9.77 21.28
N GLN A 596 -10.17 -9.25 20.52
CA GLN A 596 -8.76 -9.58 20.67
C GLN A 596 -8.21 -9.12 22.02
N MET A 597 -8.49 -7.88 22.45
CA MET A 597 -8.06 -7.38 23.76
C MET A 597 -8.62 -8.19 24.93
N LEU A 598 -9.85 -8.70 24.81
CA LEU A 598 -10.45 -9.62 25.79
C LEU A 598 -9.72 -10.97 25.81
N SER A 599 -9.43 -11.54 24.62
CA SER A 599 -8.72 -12.82 24.51
C SER A 599 -7.27 -12.76 25.03
N GLU A 600 -6.61 -11.61 24.87
CA GLU A 600 -5.26 -11.33 25.38
C GLU A 600 -5.26 -10.93 26.86
N GLY A 601 -6.43 -10.79 27.49
CA GLY A 601 -6.56 -10.33 28.87
C GLY A 601 -6.17 -8.86 29.10
N LYS A 602 -6.07 -8.05 28.04
CA LYS A 602 -5.82 -6.59 28.11
C LYS A 602 -7.08 -5.80 28.49
N LEU A 603 -8.26 -6.38 28.25
CA LEU A 603 -9.53 -5.94 28.80
C LEU A 603 -10.20 -7.09 29.51
N VAL A 604 -11.07 -6.77 30.46
CA VAL A 604 -11.98 -7.71 31.11
C VAL A 604 -13.40 -7.19 31.01
N GLU A 605 -14.35 -8.10 30.81
CA GLU A 605 -15.76 -7.78 30.81
C GLU A 605 -16.36 -8.13 32.18
N ARG A 606 -16.94 -7.13 32.87
CA ARG A 606 -17.57 -7.28 34.19
C ARG A 606 -18.98 -6.69 34.12
N LYS A 607 -20.01 -7.52 34.31
CA LYS A 607 -21.42 -7.10 34.29
C LYS A 607 -21.81 -6.31 33.02
N GLY A 608 -21.26 -6.67 31.85
CA GLY A 608 -21.51 -5.98 30.57
C GLY A 608 -20.69 -4.70 30.35
N PHE A 609 -19.75 -4.38 31.26
CA PHE A 609 -18.83 -3.26 31.12
C PHE A 609 -17.41 -3.75 30.83
N LEU A 610 -16.71 -3.05 29.95
CA LEU A 610 -15.30 -3.27 29.65
C LEU A 610 -14.44 -2.45 30.61
N ALA A 611 -13.43 -3.09 31.19
CA ALA A 611 -12.47 -2.45 32.08
C ALA A 611 -11.05 -2.97 31.83
N LEU A 612 -10.04 -2.16 32.14
CA LEU A 612 -8.67 -2.64 32.30
C LEU A 612 -8.59 -3.65 33.47
N PRO A 613 -7.78 -4.72 33.37
CA PRO A 613 -7.65 -5.75 34.40
C PRO A 613 -7.30 -5.20 35.79
N GLU A 614 -6.45 -4.17 35.82
CA GLU A 614 -5.99 -3.51 37.04
C GLU A 614 -7.08 -2.66 37.72
N HIS A 615 -8.14 -2.28 36.99
CA HIS A 615 -9.19 -1.41 37.55
C HIS A 615 -9.92 -2.11 38.70
N ARG A 616 -10.11 -1.36 39.78
CA ARG A 616 -10.91 -1.73 40.96
C ARG A 616 -11.87 -0.57 41.21
N GLU A 617 -13.15 -0.89 41.33
CA GLU A 617 -14.19 0.09 41.66
C GLU A 617 -13.77 0.84 42.94
N GLN A 618 -13.59 2.15 42.84
CA GLN A 618 -13.29 2.99 44.00
C GLN A 618 -14.60 3.59 44.53
N PHE A 619 -14.75 3.62 45.85
CA PHE A 619 -15.90 4.29 46.47
C PHE A 619 -15.86 5.78 46.12
N ASN A 620 -17.01 6.33 45.72
CA ASN A 620 -17.10 7.77 45.53
C ASN A 620 -16.98 8.50 46.89
N ASN A 621 -16.66 9.81 46.88
CA ASN A 621 -16.50 10.60 48.11
C ASN A 621 -17.73 10.54 49.04
N ALA A 622 -18.95 10.45 48.49
CA ALA A 622 -20.18 10.36 49.27
C ALA A 622 -20.33 8.99 49.96
N GLU A 623 -19.92 7.90 49.31
CA GLU A 623 -19.88 6.55 49.86
C GLU A 623 -18.80 6.41 50.93
N GLN A 624 -17.62 7.03 50.74
CA GLN A 624 -16.59 7.09 51.78
C GLN A 624 -17.05 7.88 53.00
N GLN A 625 -17.70 9.04 52.80
CA GLN A 625 -18.30 9.81 53.87
C GLN A 625 -19.40 9.01 54.59
N LEU A 626 -20.22 8.25 53.84
CA LEU A 626 -21.23 7.37 54.41
C LEU A 626 -20.59 6.26 55.25
N LEU A 627 -19.55 5.59 54.76
CA LEU A 627 -18.82 4.55 55.51
C LEU A 627 -18.23 5.12 56.81
N GLN A 628 -17.51 6.25 56.73
CA GLN A 628 -16.93 6.93 57.90
C GLN A 628 -17.99 7.37 58.90
N TYR A 629 -19.11 7.90 58.42
CA TYR A 629 -20.20 8.34 59.28
C TYR A 629 -20.90 7.18 59.98
N VAL A 630 -21.19 6.10 59.24
CA VAL A 630 -21.79 4.88 59.80
C VAL A 630 -20.85 4.28 60.83
N GLU A 631 -19.56 4.14 60.54
CA GLU A 631 -18.57 3.66 61.51
C GLU A 631 -18.53 4.55 62.77
N ALA A 632 -18.48 5.88 62.59
CA ALA A 632 -18.45 6.84 63.69
C ALA A 632 -19.71 6.78 64.56
N LEU A 633 -20.89 6.57 63.98
CA LEU A 633 -22.14 6.37 64.71
C LEU A 633 -22.09 5.12 65.60
N PHE A 634 -21.64 3.99 65.04
CA PHE A 634 -21.48 2.75 65.80
C PHE A 634 -20.42 2.88 66.91
N ARG A 635 -19.37 3.67 66.68
CA ARG A 635 -18.35 3.95 67.69
C ARG A 635 -18.84 4.90 68.79
N LYS A 636 -19.70 5.87 68.46
CA LYS A 636 -20.31 6.78 69.45
C LYS A 636 -21.32 6.06 70.34
N HIS A 637 -22.05 5.10 69.76
CA HIS A 637 -23.10 4.35 70.45
C HIS A 637 -22.70 2.88 70.65
N LEU A 638 -21.61 2.65 71.40
CA LEU A 638 -20.98 1.32 71.55
C LEU A 638 -21.96 0.22 71.99
N PHE A 639 -22.84 0.49 72.95
CA PHE A 639 -23.75 -0.52 73.52
C PHE A 639 -25.22 -0.30 73.16
N ASP A 640 -25.52 0.67 72.30
CA ASP A 640 -26.87 0.96 71.80
C ASP A 640 -26.82 1.26 70.29
N PRO A 641 -26.45 0.26 69.45
CA PRO A 641 -26.16 0.49 68.04
C PRO A 641 -27.42 0.96 67.28
N PRO A 642 -27.30 1.95 66.38
CA PRO A 642 -28.43 2.49 65.64
C PRO A 642 -28.99 1.48 64.61
N GLY A 643 -30.29 1.55 64.33
CA GLY A 643 -30.93 0.69 63.34
C GLY A 643 -30.62 1.09 61.89
N PRO A 644 -30.67 0.17 60.90
CA PRO A 644 -30.43 0.50 59.48
C PRO A 644 -31.36 1.59 58.94
N GLN A 645 -32.60 1.63 59.43
CA GLN A 645 -33.63 2.58 59.02
C GLN A 645 -33.42 3.96 59.66
N GLU A 646 -32.98 3.98 60.93
CA GLU A 646 -32.60 5.19 61.66
C GLU A 646 -31.40 5.89 61.01
N ILE A 647 -30.40 5.11 60.57
CA ILE A 647 -29.25 5.63 59.81
C ILE A 647 -29.69 6.20 58.46
N ALA A 648 -30.60 5.51 57.76
CA ALA A 648 -31.14 5.95 56.47
C ALA A 648 -31.88 7.29 56.58
N ASP A 649 -32.72 7.44 57.61
CA ASP A 649 -33.50 8.66 57.86
C ASP A 649 -32.60 9.83 58.27
N GLN A 650 -31.60 9.58 59.13
CA GLN A 650 -30.69 10.62 59.62
C GLN A 650 -29.77 11.18 58.52
N MET A 651 -29.33 10.33 57.59
CA MET A 651 -28.44 10.70 56.49
C MET A 651 -29.18 11.03 55.19
N ARG A 652 -30.52 10.88 55.17
CA ARG A 652 -31.36 11.07 53.97
C ARG A 652 -30.87 10.25 52.77
N VAL A 653 -30.41 9.02 53.00
CA VAL A 653 -29.94 8.09 51.97
C VAL A 653 -30.87 6.88 51.86
N PRO A 654 -31.07 6.31 50.65
CA PRO A 654 -31.89 5.13 50.47
C PRO A 654 -31.40 3.92 51.30
N PRO A 655 -32.31 3.13 51.91
CA PRO A 655 -31.94 1.95 52.70
C PRO A 655 -30.97 0.96 52.03
N PRO A 656 -31.01 0.70 50.70
CA PRO A 656 -30.04 -0.16 50.03
C PRO A 656 -28.58 0.34 50.11
N GLN A 657 -28.36 1.65 50.14
CA GLN A 657 -27.01 2.22 50.26
C GLN A 657 -26.45 2.01 51.66
N VAL A 658 -27.29 2.17 52.70
CA VAL A 658 -26.91 1.88 54.09
C VAL A 658 -26.61 0.40 54.28
N GLN A 659 -27.42 -0.51 53.70
CA GLN A 659 -27.16 -1.95 53.75
C GLN A 659 -25.84 -2.33 53.06
N ARG A 660 -25.52 -1.70 51.91
CA ARG A 660 -24.24 -1.87 51.24
C ARG A 660 -23.08 -1.41 52.13
N ALA A 661 -23.20 -0.25 52.79
CA ALA A 661 -22.20 0.26 53.72
C ALA A 661 -21.98 -0.68 54.92
N LEU A 662 -23.06 -1.14 55.56
CA LEU A 662 -22.99 -2.10 56.68
C LEU A 662 -22.31 -3.42 56.27
N ARG A 663 -22.58 -3.92 55.06
CA ARG A 663 -21.91 -5.12 54.54
C ARG A 663 -20.41 -4.90 54.40
N ILE A 664 -19.99 -3.77 53.81
CA ILE A 664 -18.58 -3.40 53.63
C ILE A 664 -17.86 -3.30 54.99
N LEU A 665 -18.44 -2.58 55.96
CA LEU A 665 -17.85 -2.43 57.30
C LEU A 665 -17.77 -3.77 58.06
N THR A 666 -18.70 -4.70 57.80
CA THR A 666 -18.64 -6.07 58.34
C THR A 666 -17.52 -6.88 57.69
N GLU A 667 -17.35 -6.80 56.35
CA GLU A 667 -16.26 -7.44 55.61
C GLU A 667 -14.88 -6.90 56.05
N GLN A 668 -14.80 -5.60 56.36
CA GLN A 668 -13.62 -4.92 56.91
C GLN A 668 -13.36 -5.22 58.40
N LYS A 669 -14.21 -6.04 59.04
CA LYS A 669 -14.15 -6.40 60.48
C LYS A 669 -14.26 -5.23 61.45
N GLN A 670 -14.76 -4.07 61.00
CA GLN A 670 -15.06 -2.92 61.86
C GLN A 670 -16.39 -3.12 62.60
N LEU A 671 -17.35 -3.77 61.95
CA LEU A 671 -18.60 -4.22 62.56
C LEU A 671 -18.63 -5.73 62.73
N VAL A 672 -19.16 -6.19 63.87
CA VAL A 672 -19.30 -7.60 64.24
C VAL A 672 -20.78 -7.93 64.35
N ARG A 673 -21.21 -8.98 63.64
CA ARG A 673 -22.58 -9.48 63.73
C ARG A 673 -22.74 -10.41 64.93
N VAL A 674 -23.52 -9.97 65.92
CA VAL A 674 -23.76 -10.72 67.15
C VAL A 674 -25.03 -11.58 67.07
N ASP A 675 -26.00 -11.13 66.28
CA ASP A 675 -27.24 -11.86 65.97
C ASP A 675 -27.76 -11.51 64.56
N GLN A 676 -28.85 -12.12 64.11
CA GLN A 676 -29.39 -12.00 62.73
C GLN A 676 -29.54 -10.53 62.29
N ASP A 677 -30.04 -9.66 63.16
CA ASP A 677 -30.33 -8.25 62.86
C ASP A 677 -29.49 -7.25 63.69
N LEU A 678 -28.49 -7.73 64.44
CA LEU A 678 -27.72 -6.91 65.37
C LEU A 678 -26.22 -6.90 65.02
N LEU A 679 -25.74 -5.71 64.67
CA LEU A 679 -24.33 -5.39 64.45
C LEU A 679 -23.82 -4.54 65.63
N PHE A 680 -22.59 -4.76 66.05
CA PHE A 680 -21.89 -3.93 67.02
C PHE A 680 -20.55 -3.49 66.44
N HIS A 681 -20.02 -2.35 66.91
CA HIS A 681 -18.64 -1.99 66.61
C HIS A 681 -17.68 -3.02 67.24
N ALA A 682 -16.58 -3.33 66.56
CA ALA A 682 -15.57 -4.26 67.08
C ALA A 682 -15.05 -3.85 68.47
N GLU A 683 -14.81 -2.55 68.70
CA GLU A 683 -14.42 -2.02 70.02
C GLU A 683 -15.47 -2.28 71.10
N ALA A 684 -16.76 -2.19 70.77
CA ALA A 684 -17.83 -2.46 71.73
C ALA A 684 -17.81 -3.92 72.17
N VAL A 685 -17.61 -4.86 71.24
CA VAL A 685 -17.52 -6.28 71.55
C VAL A 685 -16.31 -6.59 72.44
N VAL A 686 -15.16 -5.97 72.16
CA VAL A 686 -13.95 -6.12 72.99
C VAL A 686 -14.18 -5.58 74.40
N LEU A 687 -14.69 -4.35 74.52
CA LEU A 687 -14.94 -3.71 75.81
C LEU A 687 -16.01 -4.46 76.63
N ALA A 688 -17.07 -4.96 75.97
CA ALA A 688 -18.07 -5.78 76.62
C ALA A 688 -17.48 -7.09 77.15
N LYS A 689 -16.60 -7.73 76.37
CA LYS A 689 -15.88 -8.93 76.80
C LYS A 689 -15.00 -8.65 78.01
N GLU A 690 -14.20 -7.59 77.98
CA GLU A 690 -13.30 -7.22 79.09
C GLU A 690 -14.07 -6.98 80.38
N ARG A 691 -15.14 -6.18 80.32
CA ARG A 691 -15.99 -5.92 81.50
C ARG A 691 -16.64 -7.22 82.01
N LEU A 692 -17.13 -8.07 81.11
CA LEU A 692 -17.75 -9.34 81.44
C LEU A 692 -16.77 -10.27 82.16
N VAL A 693 -15.57 -10.43 81.61
CA VAL A 693 -14.52 -11.28 82.16
C VAL A 693 -14.07 -10.75 83.53
N ALA A 694 -13.80 -9.45 83.65
CA ALA A 694 -13.39 -8.84 84.91
C ALA A 694 -14.45 -9.05 86.02
N HIS A 695 -15.74 -8.88 85.68
CA HIS A 695 -16.83 -9.08 86.64
C HIS A 695 -16.95 -10.55 87.08
N ILE A 696 -16.88 -11.50 86.15
CA ILE A 696 -16.98 -12.92 86.49
C ILE A 696 -15.76 -13.39 87.29
N GLN A 697 -14.56 -12.89 86.99
CA GLN A 697 -13.34 -13.19 87.78
C GLN A 697 -13.46 -12.68 89.22
N GLN A 698 -14.06 -11.51 89.43
CA GLN A 698 -14.23 -10.94 90.77
C GLN A 698 -15.38 -11.60 91.56
N ASN A 699 -16.48 -11.96 90.89
CA ASN A 699 -17.73 -12.36 91.55
C ASN A 699 -18.10 -13.85 91.36
N GLY A 700 -17.28 -14.63 90.67
CA GLY A 700 -17.49 -16.07 90.42
C GLY A 700 -18.54 -16.42 89.37
N GLY A 701 -19.37 -15.46 88.95
CA GLY A 701 -20.40 -15.62 87.93
C GLY A 701 -21.19 -14.32 87.70
N LEU A 702 -21.95 -14.26 86.60
CA LEU A 702 -22.83 -13.13 86.31
C LEU A 702 -24.25 -13.61 86.00
N GLU A 703 -25.25 -13.14 86.74
CA GLU A 703 -26.65 -13.33 86.36
C GLU A 703 -26.93 -12.62 85.03
N SER A 704 -27.52 -13.33 84.08
CA SER A 704 -27.74 -12.85 82.70
C SER A 704 -28.50 -11.52 82.65
N VAL A 705 -29.40 -11.28 83.60
CA VAL A 705 -30.20 -10.05 83.70
C VAL A 705 -29.36 -8.85 84.18
N LYS A 706 -28.28 -9.10 84.92
CA LYS A 706 -27.42 -8.06 85.50
C LYS A 706 -26.40 -7.49 84.50
N PHE A 707 -26.12 -8.20 83.41
CA PHE A 707 -25.15 -7.74 82.39
C PHE A 707 -25.50 -6.39 81.76
N LYS A 708 -26.80 -6.08 81.62
CA LYS A 708 -27.24 -4.80 81.09
C LYS A 708 -26.74 -3.60 81.93
N TYR A 709 -26.59 -3.77 83.24
CA TYR A 709 -26.09 -2.73 84.14
C TYR A 709 -24.56 -2.57 84.03
N LEU A 710 -23.87 -3.61 83.59
CA LEU A 710 -22.42 -3.62 83.39
C LEU A 710 -22.00 -2.82 82.15
N LEU A 711 -22.86 -2.84 81.13
CA LEU A 711 -22.65 -2.13 79.86
C LEU A 711 -23.46 -0.84 79.76
N ASP A 712 -24.28 -0.53 80.75
CA ASP A 712 -25.26 0.57 80.74
C ASP A 712 -26.11 0.59 79.46
N THR A 713 -26.83 -0.52 79.23
CA THR A 713 -27.63 -0.73 78.02
C THR A 713 -28.97 -1.42 78.32
N SER A 714 -29.80 -1.57 77.29
CA SER A 714 -31.08 -2.28 77.37
C SER A 714 -30.91 -3.80 77.28
N ARG A 715 -31.94 -4.55 77.73
CA ARG A 715 -31.96 -6.01 77.61
C ARG A 715 -31.91 -6.49 76.15
N LYS A 716 -32.43 -5.67 75.22
CA LYS A 716 -32.45 -5.94 73.77
C LYS A 716 -31.03 -6.13 73.21
N TYR A 717 -30.03 -5.43 73.74
CA TYR A 717 -28.64 -5.48 73.28
C TYR A 717 -27.75 -6.36 74.16
N ALA A 718 -27.97 -6.33 75.47
CA ALA A 718 -27.18 -7.10 76.43
C ALA A 718 -27.30 -8.62 76.24
N ILE A 719 -28.52 -9.13 75.99
CA ILE A 719 -28.74 -10.59 75.89
C ILE A 719 -28.08 -11.16 74.62
N PRO A 720 -28.27 -10.59 73.42
CA PRO A 720 -27.59 -11.08 72.22
C PRO A 720 -26.06 -11.02 72.30
N LEU A 721 -25.49 -9.99 72.94
CA LEU A 721 -24.05 -9.93 73.19
C LEU A 721 -23.55 -11.08 74.07
N LEU A 722 -24.30 -11.44 75.13
CA LEU A 722 -23.95 -12.60 75.95
C LEU A 722 -24.09 -13.92 75.20
N ASP A 723 -25.16 -14.07 74.41
CA ASP A 723 -25.37 -15.26 73.58
C ASP A 723 -24.25 -15.38 72.53
N TYR A 724 -23.77 -14.25 71.99
CA TYR A 724 -22.59 -14.20 71.14
C TYR A 724 -21.33 -14.65 71.90
N PHE A 725 -21.09 -14.16 73.12
CA PHE A 725 -19.97 -14.60 73.96
C PHE A 725 -20.03 -16.08 74.32
N ASP A 726 -21.22 -16.65 74.49
CA ASP A 726 -21.41 -18.09 74.68
C ASP A 726 -21.04 -18.86 73.40
N LYS A 727 -21.49 -18.38 72.22
CA LYS A 727 -21.18 -18.98 70.92
C LYS A 727 -19.69 -18.97 70.60
N ILE A 728 -18.99 -17.86 70.89
CA ILE A 728 -17.54 -17.76 70.67
C ILE A 728 -16.70 -18.36 71.81
N GLY A 729 -17.35 -18.98 72.80
CA GLY A 729 -16.69 -19.73 73.87
C GLY A 729 -16.03 -18.90 74.96
N VAL A 730 -16.39 -17.62 75.10
CA VAL A 730 -15.92 -16.76 76.20
C VAL A 730 -16.62 -17.10 77.51
N THR A 731 -17.93 -17.36 77.46
CA THR A 731 -18.75 -17.75 78.60
C THR A 731 -19.49 -19.05 78.34
N ARG A 732 -19.97 -19.68 79.42
CA ARG A 732 -20.93 -20.77 79.39
C ARG A 732 -22.09 -20.44 80.32
N ARG A 733 -23.31 -20.62 79.83
CA ARG A 733 -24.53 -20.46 80.62
C ARG A 733 -24.80 -21.69 81.47
N VAL A 734 -25.02 -21.48 82.78
CA VAL A 734 -25.43 -22.50 83.76
C VAL A 734 -26.66 -21.95 84.47
N GLY A 735 -27.86 -22.41 84.07
CA GLY A 735 -29.12 -21.86 84.54
C GLY A 735 -29.31 -20.37 84.15
N TYR A 736 -29.40 -19.50 85.16
CA TYR A 736 -29.58 -18.05 84.99
C TYR A 736 -28.26 -17.27 85.04
N THR A 737 -27.16 -17.92 85.44
CA THR A 737 -25.82 -17.32 85.55
C THR A 737 -24.90 -17.77 84.41
N ARG A 738 -23.91 -16.93 84.12
CA ARG A 738 -22.84 -17.20 83.17
C ARG A 738 -21.50 -17.25 83.89
N HIS A 739 -20.69 -18.23 83.53
CA HIS A 739 -19.34 -18.44 84.04
C HIS A 739 -18.34 -18.39 82.89
N LEU A 740 -17.08 -18.11 83.19
CA LEU A 740 -16.01 -18.23 82.20
C LEU A 740 -15.85 -19.69 81.81
N LYS A 741 -15.61 -19.93 80.52
CA LYS A 741 -15.47 -21.27 79.97
C LYS A 741 -14.06 -21.81 80.10
#